data_AF-A0A5J4NVU2-F1
#
_entry.id   AF-A0A5J4NVU2-F1
#
_cell.length_a   1.000
_cell.length_b   1.000
_cell.length_c   1.000
_cell.angle_alpha   90.00
_cell.angle_beta   90.00
_cell.angle_gamma   90.00
#
_symmetry.space_group_name_H-M   'P 1'
#
loop_
_entity.id
_entity.type
_entity.pdbx_description
1 polymer ?
#
loop_
_entity_poly.entity_id
_entity_poly.type
_entity_poly.pdbx_seq_one_letter_code
_entity_poly.pdbx_strand_id
1 'polypeptide(L)'
;MYPRRCSLLLSFCLHFRQKSKLITQINRCRDRLQTCRNLVKLAQIHTDATHCSLNVPLLPPLATIALAQILRRLKVPLVVSERESDGDAASLAVYLNCPVISNDSDFYITVPAGGTSTHMLLLSRISFEALVNKDMCASCLQRRDRAVCAYISCVKFLPDGPGFCRLPHAQKPLFATLIGNDYVPSNLFSSVLPLSQGLRIPLTRKATRQMRATRRRSIYRNLIDWLSGFGQRVLDPVNRLVDRLPSTDRARYKTLLMASLKNYEVCPTSTAATLLPFLLVSDCEPSACILRPKLDIDDSFLNGDSVQPEEISTGENSPQGGTPTDTLSTEQHCVDGSFPVVYGSPRSSVMCHWPHSLVQSFRRFDLLPTLFDAVYSEGAVLNCAVEDLAQGSSIYSCATPVRQLIYGLLLGLEPTDAGKDSVLNSGESISSLPAAKATSVVEYSRKGSWQIKPARIPVQPLSLFAFDSAADDRRFAFIHHHLTTGYHPSSKTHAMLHGLALIVAVWHAYASNSSTDWSSCVLALTFGAIAIASWIGADHKRVQSMRRRKQQLNACSDYFESQNGKTACRLRLHVVHAFGQLQSTYAAVFTLGSLLDALASDEEKKHTNKCIDLIPVSLLFPSGRLFHSLYSLLVSQVPSSRMECLQSIVFPRLLSSDNNGKVAEAIALLLKLLASLDNLRKGCQSADIGHVTSGSILFPDHPKPPSQLPKSKTVNKPRKSRTSKKTVIRSMAQIADEVERIMLENGLSD
;
A
#
# COMPACT_ATOMS: atom_id res chain seq x y z
N MET A 1 -7.82 -17.21 22.85
CA MET A 1 -8.69 -16.32 22.05
C MET A 1 -8.75 -15.00 22.80
N TYR A 2 -8.13 -13.92 22.29
CA TYR A 2 -8.25 -12.61 22.96
C TYR A 2 -9.63 -12.03 22.59
N PRO A 3 -10.50 -11.72 23.56
CA PRO A 3 -11.77 -11.08 23.26
C PRO A 3 -11.49 -9.73 22.60
N ARG A 4 -12.09 -9.50 21.44
CA ARG A 4 -11.99 -8.21 20.74
C ARG A 4 -12.64 -7.14 21.58
N ARG A 5 -11.88 -6.11 21.96
CA ARG A 5 -12.40 -4.96 22.70
C ARG A 5 -12.87 -3.81 21.78
N CYS A 6 -12.45 -3.78 20.51
CA CYS A 6 -12.91 -2.80 19.51
C CYS A 6 -13.13 -3.46 18.14
N SER A 7 -14.27 -3.19 17.50
CA SER A 7 -14.55 -3.59 16.12
C SER A 7 -14.00 -2.53 15.16
N LEU A 8 -12.77 -2.73 14.68
CA LEU A 8 -12.17 -1.87 13.66
C LEU A 8 -12.38 -2.48 12.27
N LEU A 9 -12.84 -1.67 11.33
CA LEU A 9 -12.93 -1.99 9.91
C LEU A 9 -11.72 -1.38 9.20
N LEU A 10 -10.92 -2.19 8.51
CA LEU A 10 -9.78 -1.70 7.72
C LEU A 10 -10.11 -1.84 6.23
N SER A 11 -9.78 -0.82 5.45
CA SER A 11 -9.90 -0.83 3.99
C SER A 11 -8.52 -0.57 3.36
N PHE A 12 -8.15 -1.32 2.31
CA PHE A 12 -6.89 -1.11 1.56
C PHE A 12 -7.13 -0.74 0.10
N CYS A 13 -6.40 0.28 -0.36
CA CYS A 13 -6.48 0.94 -1.68
C CYS A 13 -6.06 0.14 -2.93
N LEU A 14 -6.88 0.06 -3.99
CA LEU A 14 -6.34 0.23 -5.35
C LEU A 14 -6.13 1.72 -5.63
N HIS A 15 -5.14 2.06 -6.45
CA HIS A 15 -4.96 3.44 -6.93
C HIS A 15 -5.47 3.59 -8.37
N PHE A 16 -6.69 3.11 -8.61
CA PHE A 16 -7.21 3.04 -9.96
C PHE A 16 -7.66 4.40 -10.51
N ARG A 17 -7.00 4.80 -11.61
CA ARG A 17 -7.38 5.87 -12.56
C ARG A 17 -7.60 7.28 -11.99
N GLN A 18 -6.48 8.00 -11.87
CA GLN A 18 -6.37 9.38 -12.37
C GLN A 18 -4.91 9.67 -12.76
N LYS A 19 -4.69 10.30 -13.93
CA LYS A 19 -3.35 10.77 -14.36
C LYS A 19 -2.59 11.50 -13.26
N SER A 20 -3.31 12.31 -12.48
CA SER A 20 -2.77 13.07 -11.36
C SER A 20 -2.20 12.17 -10.25
N LYS A 21 -2.89 11.07 -9.89
CA LYS A 21 -2.42 10.17 -8.82
C LYS A 21 -1.16 9.41 -9.23
N LEU A 22 -1.03 9.00 -10.50
CA LEU A 22 0.20 8.39 -11.02
C LEU A 22 1.40 9.33 -10.85
N ILE A 23 1.24 10.62 -11.18
CA ILE A 23 2.30 11.63 -11.01
C ILE A 23 2.69 11.76 -9.52
N THR A 24 1.70 11.77 -8.62
CA THR A 24 1.93 11.79 -7.17
C THR A 24 2.73 10.57 -6.71
N GLN A 25 2.40 9.37 -7.17
CA GLN A 25 3.14 8.15 -6.83
C GLN A 25 4.58 8.17 -7.38
N ILE A 26 4.78 8.66 -8.61
CA ILE A 26 6.13 8.82 -9.19
C ILE A 26 6.96 9.81 -8.36
N ASN A 27 6.38 10.94 -7.93
CA ASN A 27 7.07 11.91 -7.10
C ASN A 27 7.45 11.32 -5.74
N ARG A 28 6.52 10.63 -5.06
CA ARG A 28 6.81 9.91 -3.81
C ARG A 28 7.93 8.88 -4.02
N CYS A 29 7.93 8.14 -5.13
CA CYS A 29 9.00 7.20 -5.46
C CYS A 29 10.36 7.89 -5.66
N ARG A 30 10.40 9.10 -6.24
CA ARG A 30 11.63 9.92 -6.34
C ARG A 30 12.15 10.36 -4.97
N ASP A 31 11.26 10.73 -4.05
CA ASP A 31 11.64 11.10 -2.68
C ASP A 31 12.22 9.90 -1.92
N ARG A 32 11.63 8.72 -2.12
CA ARG A 32 12.18 7.45 -1.60
C ARG A 32 13.58 7.17 -2.16
N LEU A 33 13.78 7.33 -3.47
CA LEU A 33 15.10 7.19 -4.09
C LEU A 33 16.12 8.18 -3.51
N GLN A 34 15.72 9.43 -3.24
CA GLN A 34 16.59 10.40 -2.59
C GLN A 34 16.95 9.99 -1.15
N THR A 35 15.99 9.43 -0.41
CA THR A 35 16.23 8.86 0.93
C THR A 35 17.25 7.72 0.85
N CYS A 36 17.12 6.81 -0.11
CA CYS A 36 18.09 5.74 -0.33
C CYS A 36 19.48 6.28 -0.67
N ARG A 37 19.61 7.34 -1.48
CA ARG A 37 20.92 7.96 -1.76
C ARG A 37 21.59 8.52 -0.51
N ASN A 38 20.82 9.15 0.36
CA ASN A 38 21.33 9.68 1.62
C ASN A 38 21.80 8.52 2.51
N LEU A 39 21.02 7.44 2.58
CA LEU A 39 21.40 6.23 3.32
C LEU A 39 22.70 5.61 2.78
N VAL A 40 22.86 5.47 1.47
CA VAL A 40 24.09 4.93 0.86
C VAL A 40 25.32 5.75 1.27
N LYS A 41 25.21 7.09 1.29
CA LYS A 41 26.29 7.97 1.75
C LYS A 41 26.59 7.76 3.24
N LEU A 42 25.56 7.69 4.08
CA LEU A 42 25.74 7.48 5.53
C LEU A 42 26.32 6.10 5.85
N ALA A 43 25.93 5.06 5.12
CA ALA A 43 26.47 3.70 5.23
C ALA A 43 27.95 3.62 4.82
N GLN A 44 28.50 4.65 4.15
CA GLN A 44 29.92 4.76 3.89
C GLN A 44 30.72 5.38 5.04
N ILE A 45 30.08 6.20 5.85
CA ILE A 45 30.68 6.92 6.97
C ILE A 45 30.67 6.04 8.23
N HIS A 46 29.55 5.36 8.48
CA HIS A 46 29.38 4.54 9.67
C HIS A 46 29.90 3.12 9.48
N THR A 47 30.65 2.63 10.46
CA THR A 47 31.19 1.26 10.52
C THR A 47 30.21 0.27 11.13
N ASP A 48 29.18 0.75 11.83
CA ASP A 48 28.13 -0.05 12.46
C ASP A 48 26.83 -0.01 11.63
N ALA A 49 26.34 -1.18 11.21
CA ALA A 49 25.09 -1.34 10.48
C ALA A 49 23.83 -0.96 11.29
N THR A 50 23.92 -0.86 12.61
CA THR A 50 22.80 -0.53 13.51
C THR A 50 22.77 0.93 13.93
N HIS A 51 23.69 1.74 13.42
CA HIS A 51 23.79 3.16 13.78
C HIS A 51 22.49 3.91 13.48
N CYS A 52 22.03 4.74 14.43
CA CYS A 52 20.71 5.38 14.37
C CYS A 52 20.51 6.30 13.14
N SER A 53 21.59 6.89 12.60
CA SER A 53 21.53 7.70 11.37
C SER A 53 21.16 6.90 10.11
N LEU A 54 21.26 5.57 10.17
CA LEU A 54 20.86 4.68 9.07
C LEU A 54 19.35 4.36 9.11
N ASN A 55 18.61 4.83 10.11
CA ASN A 55 17.16 4.68 10.17
C ASN A 55 16.51 5.60 9.14
N VAL A 56 15.75 4.99 8.22
CA VAL A 56 15.02 5.71 7.17
C VAL A 56 13.51 5.46 7.27
N PRO A 57 12.67 6.48 7.00
CA PRO A 57 11.21 6.35 7.06
C PRO A 57 10.66 5.69 5.78
N LEU A 58 11.16 4.49 5.45
CA LEU A 58 10.72 3.73 4.27
C LEU A 58 10.00 2.45 4.68
N LEU A 59 8.77 2.29 4.20
CA LEU A 59 8.05 1.02 4.32
C LEU A 59 8.77 -0.09 3.54
N PRO A 60 8.97 -1.28 4.16
CA PRO A 60 9.49 -2.47 3.47
C PRO A 60 8.57 -2.95 2.33
N PRO A 61 9.11 -3.60 1.28
CA PRO A 61 8.35 -4.04 0.11
C PRO A 61 7.11 -4.90 0.42
N LEU A 62 7.18 -5.76 1.45
CA LEU A 62 6.10 -6.69 1.80
C LEU A 62 5.17 -6.19 2.91
N ALA A 63 5.27 -4.91 3.32
CA ALA A 63 4.54 -4.39 4.48
C ALA A 63 3.01 -4.57 4.35
N THR A 64 2.44 -4.34 3.17
CA THR A 64 0.99 -4.46 2.93
C THR A 64 0.51 -5.91 2.96
N ILE A 65 1.26 -6.83 2.34
CA ILE A 65 0.96 -8.28 2.38
C ILE A 65 1.07 -8.80 3.82
N ALA A 66 2.13 -8.43 4.55
CA ALA A 66 2.30 -8.81 5.95
C ALA A 66 1.14 -8.31 6.82
N LEU A 67 0.72 -7.06 6.61
CA LEU A 67 -0.41 -6.47 7.32
C LEU A 67 -1.71 -7.24 7.02
N ALA A 68 -2.04 -7.49 5.75
CA ALA A 68 -3.22 -8.26 5.37
C ALA A 68 -3.23 -9.67 5.99
N GLN A 69 -2.11 -10.39 5.93
CA GLN A 69 -1.97 -11.71 6.56
C GLN A 69 -2.16 -11.67 8.08
N ILE A 70 -1.64 -10.64 8.76
CA ILE A 70 -1.80 -10.46 10.20
C ILE A 70 -3.25 -10.11 10.54
N LEU A 71 -3.89 -9.20 9.81
CA LEU A 71 -5.30 -8.85 10.01
C LEU A 71 -6.19 -10.07 9.87
N ARG A 72 -5.99 -10.88 8.83
CA ARG A 72 -6.71 -12.14 8.64
C ARG A 72 -6.49 -13.12 9.79
N ARG A 73 -5.26 -13.24 10.29
CA ARG A 73 -4.95 -14.06 11.49
C ARG A 73 -5.66 -13.54 12.74
N LEU A 74 -5.76 -12.22 12.88
CA LEU A 74 -6.53 -11.56 13.94
C LEU A 74 -8.06 -11.54 13.63
N LYS A 75 -8.46 -12.13 12.50
CA LYS A 75 -9.80 -12.16 11.91
C LYS A 75 -10.39 -10.75 11.64
N VAL A 76 -9.57 -9.70 11.63
CA VAL A 76 -10.02 -8.31 11.43
C VAL A 76 -10.47 -8.17 9.98
N PRO A 77 -11.71 -7.71 9.71
CA PRO A 77 -12.20 -7.59 8.36
C PRO A 77 -11.35 -6.62 7.55
N LEU A 78 -11.13 -7.00 6.29
CA LEU A 78 -10.41 -6.23 5.32
C LEU A 78 -11.13 -6.31 3.98
N VAL A 79 -11.30 -5.17 3.32
CA VAL A 79 -11.76 -5.08 1.94
C VAL A 79 -10.81 -4.23 1.12
N VAL A 80 -10.65 -4.59 -0.16
CA VAL A 80 -9.92 -3.79 -1.14
C VAL A 80 -10.90 -3.04 -2.03
N SER A 81 -10.77 -1.71 -2.14
CA SER A 81 -11.58 -0.91 -3.07
C SER A 81 -11.16 -1.13 -4.52
N GLU A 82 -12.08 -0.87 -5.45
CA GLU A 82 -11.76 -0.92 -6.88
C GLU A 82 -10.93 0.29 -7.31
N ARG A 83 -11.11 1.41 -6.61
CA ARG A 83 -10.44 2.69 -6.85
C ARG A 83 -9.90 3.21 -5.52
N GLU A 84 -9.68 4.52 -5.46
CA GLU A 84 -9.21 5.21 -4.27
C GLU A 84 -10.08 4.93 -3.03
N SER A 85 -9.43 4.70 -1.88
CA SER A 85 -10.07 4.31 -0.62
C SER A 85 -11.04 5.33 -0.12
N ASP A 86 -10.75 6.61 -0.32
CA ASP A 86 -11.20 7.61 0.64
C ASP A 86 -12.70 7.85 0.48
N GLY A 87 -13.18 7.84 -0.76
CA GLY A 87 -14.61 7.84 -1.08
C GLY A 87 -15.34 6.59 -0.59
N ASP A 88 -14.77 5.40 -0.75
CA ASP A 88 -15.39 4.14 -0.30
C ASP A 88 -15.41 4.03 1.23
N ALA A 89 -14.32 4.43 1.90
CA ALA A 89 -14.19 4.46 3.34
C ALA A 89 -15.16 5.48 3.95
N ALA A 90 -15.27 6.67 3.37
CA ALA A 90 -16.26 7.66 3.78
C ALA A 90 -17.69 7.15 3.56
N SER A 91 -17.97 6.56 2.40
CA SER A 91 -19.29 5.99 2.07
C SER A 91 -19.70 4.88 3.04
N LEU A 92 -18.79 3.95 3.35
CA LEU A 92 -19.02 2.89 4.34
C LEU A 92 -19.19 3.44 5.76
N ALA A 93 -18.40 4.43 6.16
CA ALA A 93 -18.49 5.03 7.48
C ALA A 93 -19.85 5.74 7.70
N VAL A 94 -20.36 6.42 6.67
CA VAL A 94 -21.71 7.00 6.68
C VAL A 94 -22.77 5.91 6.74
N TYR A 95 -22.65 4.87 5.91
CA TYR A 95 -23.61 3.75 5.89
C TYR A 95 -23.67 3.00 7.23
N LEU A 96 -22.52 2.77 7.86
CA LEU A 96 -22.39 2.04 9.13
C LEU A 96 -22.55 2.95 10.37
N ASN A 97 -22.76 4.25 10.17
CA ASN A 97 -22.78 5.26 11.22
C ASN A 97 -21.58 5.17 12.19
N CYS A 98 -20.37 5.12 11.63
CA CYS A 98 -19.14 4.98 12.40
C CYS A 98 -18.08 6.01 11.98
N PRO A 99 -17.09 6.31 12.83
CA PRO A 99 -16.03 7.24 12.46
C PRO A 99 -14.99 6.62 11.52
N VAL A 100 -14.44 7.44 10.63
CA VAL A 100 -13.22 7.12 9.88
C VAL A 100 -12.00 7.44 10.73
N ILE A 101 -11.05 6.51 10.81
CA ILE A 101 -9.73 6.77 11.41
C ILE A 101 -8.74 7.04 10.28
N SER A 102 -8.26 8.27 10.15
CA SER A 102 -7.29 8.66 9.13
C SER A 102 -6.53 9.92 9.53
N ASN A 103 -5.40 10.20 8.88
CA ASN A 103 -4.76 11.53 8.90
C ASN A 103 -4.95 12.26 7.56
N ASP A 104 -5.62 11.65 6.59
CA ASP A 104 -5.82 12.23 5.28
C ASP A 104 -6.81 13.40 5.35
N SER A 105 -6.41 14.53 4.76
CA SER A 105 -7.22 15.74 4.75
C SER A 105 -8.45 15.65 3.86
N ASP A 106 -8.51 14.69 2.93
CA ASP A 106 -9.69 14.53 2.08
C ASP A 106 -10.94 14.20 2.92
N PHE A 107 -10.79 13.51 4.06
CA PHE A 107 -11.90 13.26 4.99
C PHE A 107 -12.41 14.51 5.72
N TYR A 108 -11.67 15.63 5.74
CA TYR A 108 -12.22 16.91 6.22
C TYR A 108 -13.20 17.54 5.23
N ILE A 109 -13.08 17.16 3.96
CA ILE A 109 -13.75 17.78 2.82
C ILE A 109 -14.92 16.93 2.34
N THR A 110 -14.77 15.61 2.37
CA THR A 110 -15.77 14.63 1.97
C THR A 110 -16.96 14.65 2.93
N VAL A 111 -18.02 15.37 2.56
CA VAL A 111 -19.28 15.43 3.30
C VAL A 111 -20.41 14.90 2.42
N PRO A 112 -21.23 13.94 2.89
CA PRO A 112 -22.41 13.47 2.17
C PRO A 112 -23.42 14.60 1.90
N ALA A 113 -24.14 14.50 0.79
CA ALA A 113 -25.14 15.49 0.36
C ALA A 113 -26.29 15.72 1.36
N GLY A 114 -26.45 14.86 2.37
CA GLY A 114 -27.45 14.98 3.45
C GLY A 114 -26.95 15.62 4.76
N GLY A 115 -25.70 16.11 4.81
CA GLY A 115 -25.16 16.82 5.99
C GLY A 115 -24.82 15.94 7.20
N THR A 116 -25.23 14.67 7.23
CA THR A 116 -24.78 13.67 8.22
C THR A 116 -23.30 13.43 8.05
N SER A 117 -22.50 14.19 8.79
CA SER A 117 -21.07 14.21 8.58
C SER A 117 -20.40 12.95 9.11
N THR A 118 -19.58 12.33 8.27
CA THR A 118 -18.64 11.28 8.68
C THR A 118 -17.77 11.82 9.82
N HIS A 119 -17.81 11.18 10.98
CA HIS A 119 -16.94 11.57 12.08
C HIS A 119 -15.51 11.12 11.77
N MET A 120 -14.54 12.04 11.76
CA MET A 120 -13.14 11.66 11.54
C MET A 120 -12.38 11.68 12.86
N LEU A 121 -11.64 10.60 13.13
CA LEU A 121 -10.69 10.49 14.22
C LEU A 121 -9.27 10.53 13.65
N LEU A 122 -8.44 11.39 14.21
CA LEU A 122 -7.07 11.56 13.73
C LEU A 122 -6.18 10.42 14.20
N LEU A 123 -5.72 9.57 13.28
CA LEU A 123 -4.87 8.41 13.60
C LEU A 123 -3.62 8.81 14.41
N SER A 124 -2.99 9.94 14.05
CA SER A 124 -1.82 10.50 14.74
C SER A 124 -2.10 10.98 16.17
N ARG A 125 -3.37 11.14 16.54
CA ARG A 125 -3.82 11.64 17.85
C ARG A 125 -4.58 10.59 18.66
N ILE A 126 -4.58 9.33 18.22
CA ILE A 126 -5.11 8.21 19.00
C ILE A 126 -4.02 7.71 19.95
N SER A 127 -4.33 7.68 21.26
CA SER A 127 -3.50 6.97 22.23
C SER A 127 -3.98 5.53 22.31
N PHE A 128 -3.23 4.58 21.76
CA PHE A 128 -3.58 3.16 21.81
C PHE A 128 -3.41 2.52 23.21
N GLU A 129 -3.16 3.34 24.24
CA GLU A 129 -3.23 2.94 25.63
C GLU A 129 -4.68 2.99 26.12
N ALA A 130 -5.15 1.88 26.69
CA ALA A 130 -6.49 1.82 27.26
C ALA A 130 -6.52 2.53 28.61
N LEU A 131 -7.35 3.56 28.72
CA LEU A 131 -7.59 4.30 29.95
C LEU A 131 -8.80 3.72 30.66
N VAL A 132 -8.67 3.46 31.96
CA VAL A 132 -9.79 3.00 32.78
C VAL A 132 -10.72 4.17 33.06
N ASN A 133 -12.01 3.97 32.81
CA ASN A 133 -13.01 4.95 33.17
C ASN A 133 -13.22 4.95 34.69
N LYS A 134 -13.30 6.14 35.28
CA LYS A 134 -13.54 6.27 36.73
C LYS A 134 -14.95 5.79 37.07
N ASP A 135 -15.91 6.12 36.21
CA ASP A 135 -17.30 5.72 36.33
C ASP A 135 -17.65 4.72 35.23
N MET A 136 -18.53 3.76 35.54
CA MET A 136 -19.00 2.80 34.55
C MET A 136 -19.91 3.51 33.54
N CYS A 137 -19.65 3.34 32.23
CA CYS A 137 -20.56 3.87 31.22
C CYS A 137 -21.85 3.03 31.13
N ALA A 138 -22.94 3.60 30.62
CA ALA A 138 -24.24 2.94 30.50
C ALA A 138 -24.16 1.57 29.81
N SER A 139 -23.38 1.45 28.73
CA SER A 139 -23.21 0.19 28.00
C SER A 139 -22.49 -0.89 28.81
N CYS A 140 -21.60 -0.50 29.72
CA CYS A 140 -20.89 -1.44 30.57
C CYS A 140 -21.65 -1.76 31.87
N LEU A 141 -22.46 -0.82 32.39
CA LEU A 141 -23.40 -1.06 33.50
C LEU A 141 -24.42 -2.17 33.18
N GLN A 142 -24.84 -2.29 31.92
CA GLN A 142 -25.77 -3.32 31.47
C GLN A 142 -25.14 -4.72 31.34
N ARG A 143 -23.80 -4.85 31.45
CA ARG A 143 -23.13 -6.15 31.39
C ARG A 143 -23.10 -6.78 32.78
N ARG A 144 -23.55 -8.04 32.89
CA ARG A 144 -23.53 -8.83 34.14
C ARG A 144 -22.12 -9.18 34.61
N ASP A 145 -21.17 -9.19 33.68
CA ASP A 145 -19.72 -9.28 33.90
C ASP A 145 -19.23 -7.91 34.37
N ARG A 146 -18.77 -7.78 35.63
CA ARG A 146 -18.13 -6.58 36.20
C ARG A 146 -16.74 -6.33 35.58
N ALA A 147 -16.70 -6.14 34.27
CA ALA A 147 -15.49 -5.80 33.54
C ALA A 147 -15.07 -4.36 33.85
N VAL A 148 -13.75 -4.15 33.91
CA VAL A 148 -13.15 -2.81 33.93
C VAL A 148 -13.65 -2.02 32.71
N CYS A 149 -14.38 -0.92 32.94
CA CYS A 149 -14.74 0.02 31.88
C CYS A 149 -13.47 0.74 31.43
N ALA A 150 -13.13 0.67 30.15
CA ALA A 150 -11.97 1.34 29.61
C ALA A 150 -12.27 1.92 28.23
N TYR A 151 -11.57 3.00 27.88
CA TYR A 151 -11.69 3.69 26.61
C TYR A 151 -10.31 4.03 26.03
N ILE A 152 -10.29 4.35 24.75
CA ILE A 152 -9.11 4.86 24.05
C ILE A 152 -9.33 6.35 23.82
N SER A 153 -8.37 7.17 24.26
CA SER A 153 -8.41 8.61 24.03
C SER A 153 -8.11 8.92 22.56
N CYS A 154 -8.92 9.78 21.96
CA CYS A 154 -8.78 10.20 20.56
C CYS A 154 -9.26 11.64 20.35
N VAL A 155 -8.83 12.24 19.23
CA VAL A 155 -9.27 13.57 18.81
C VAL A 155 -10.19 13.44 17.60
N LYS A 156 -11.39 14.00 17.72
CA LYS A 156 -12.40 14.07 16.67
C LYS A 156 -12.32 15.40 15.93
N PHE A 157 -12.32 15.34 14.60
CA PHE A 157 -12.53 16.52 13.78
C PHE A 157 -14.01 16.92 13.79
N LEU A 158 -14.27 18.23 13.93
CA LEU A 158 -15.59 18.81 13.90
C LEU A 158 -15.79 19.53 12.56
N PRO A 159 -16.61 18.99 11.64
CA PRO A 159 -16.87 19.59 10.32
C PRO A 159 -17.42 21.01 10.38
N ASP A 160 -18.12 21.34 11.47
CA ASP A 160 -18.72 22.65 11.74
C ASP A 160 -17.97 23.40 12.85
N GLY A 161 -16.76 22.95 13.17
CA GLY A 161 -15.88 23.62 14.11
C GLY A 161 -15.38 24.98 13.60
N PRO A 162 -14.68 25.75 14.43
CA PRO A 162 -14.31 27.15 14.14
C PRO A 162 -13.49 27.36 12.85
N GLY A 163 -12.83 26.31 12.36
CA GLY A 163 -12.06 26.37 11.11
C GLY A 163 -12.92 26.38 9.84
N PHE A 164 -14.09 25.72 9.86
CA PHE A 164 -14.96 25.53 8.68
C PHE A 164 -16.41 25.98 8.90
N CYS A 165 -16.78 26.45 10.09
CA CYS A 165 -18.16 26.84 10.43
C CYS A 165 -18.79 27.84 9.45
N ARG A 166 -17.99 28.68 8.80
CA ARG A 166 -18.45 29.66 7.80
C ARG A 166 -18.54 29.11 6.38
N LEU A 167 -17.97 27.93 6.10
CA LEU A 167 -17.93 27.32 4.77
C LEU A 167 -19.07 26.29 4.62
N PRO A 168 -20.08 26.56 3.77
CA PRO A 168 -21.15 25.59 3.52
C PRO A 168 -20.60 24.25 3.03
N HIS A 169 -21.22 23.14 3.42
CA HIS A 169 -20.74 21.80 3.06
C HIS A 169 -20.57 21.61 1.54
N ALA A 170 -21.50 22.10 0.72
CA ALA A 170 -21.40 22.01 -0.73
C ALA A 170 -20.18 22.74 -1.32
N GLN A 171 -19.63 23.74 -0.61
CA GLN A 171 -18.46 24.51 -1.04
C GLN A 171 -17.13 23.89 -0.61
N LYS A 172 -17.12 22.92 0.33
CA LYS A 172 -15.89 22.28 0.84
C LYS A 172 -15.07 21.63 -0.28
N PRO A 173 -15.64 20.83 -1.21
CA PRO A 173 -14.89 20.26 -2.33
C PRO A 173 -14.28 21.31 -3.26
N LEU A 174 -14.99 22.42 -3.51
CA LEU A 174 -14.47 23.52 -4.31
C LEU A 174 -13.32 24.23 -3.59
N PHE A 175 -13.46 24.49 -2.30
CA PHE A 175 -12.37 25.03 -1.47
C PHE A 175 -11.11 24.18 -1.58
N ALA A 176 -11.21 22.86 -1.38
CA ALA A 176 -10.09 21.92 -1.47
C ALA A 176 -9.42 21.95 -2.85
N THR A 177 -10.24 21.95 -3.90
CA THR A 177 -9.75 22.02 -5.29
C THR A 177 -8.98 23.31 -5.57
N LEU A 178 -9.43 24.46 -5.04
CA LEU A 178 -8.83 25.77 -5.29
C LEU A 178 -7.51 26.00 -4.53
N ILE A 179 -7.37 25.45 -3.32
CA ILE A 179 -6.12 25.50 -2.56
C ILE A 179 -5.08 24.47 -3.03
N GLY A 180 -5.53 23.50 -3.81
CA GLY A 180 -4.76 22.38 -4.33
C GLY A 180 -4.99 21.11 -3.53
N ASN A 181 -5.22 20.02 -4.26
CA ASN A 181 -5.42 18.66 -3.76
C ASN A 181 -4.65 17.65 -4.63
N ASP A 182 -4.88 16.36 -4.44
CA ASP A 182 -4.21 15.29 -5.19
C ASP A 182 -4.56 15.27 -6.70
N TYR A 183 -5.56 16.05 -7.12
CA TYR A 183 -6.04 16.12 -8.50
C TYR A 183 -5.65 17.42 -9.20
N VAL A 184 -5.55 18.51 -8.45
CA VAL A 184 -5.31 19.87 -8.93
C VAL A 184 -4.15 20.50 -8.16
N PRO A 185 -3.08 20.94 -8.84
CA PRO A 185 -1.94 21.54 -8.15
C PRO A 185 -2.27 22.93 -7.60
N SER A 186 -1.75 23.23 -6.40
CA SER A 186 -2.06 24.46 -5.63
C SER A 186 -1.76 25.79 -6.35
N ASN A 187 -0.89 25.80 -7.35
CA ASN A 187 -0.56 27.00 -8.11
C ASN A 187 -1.52 27.27 -9.28
N LEU A 188 -2.33 26.28 -9.69
CA LEU A 188 -3.11 26.35 -10.94
C LEU A 188 -4.09 27.52 -10.97
N PHE A 189 -4.82 27.72 -9.88
CA PHE A 189 -5.84 28.78 -9.77
C PHE A 189 -5.33 30.03 -9.07
N SER A 190 -4.07 30.04 -8.58
CA SER A 190 -3.54 31.07 -7.68
C SER A 190 -3.65 32.50 -8.22
N SER A 191 -3.55 32.68 -9.55
CA SER A 191 -3.64 33.99 -10.22
C SER A 191 -5.07 34.54 -10.32
N VAL A 192 -6.08 33.67 -10.36
CA VAL A 192 -7.49 34.04 -10.52
C VAL A 192 -8.27 34.07 -9.21
N LEU A 193 -7.69 33.54 -8.13
CA LEU A 193 -8.32 33.56 -6.80
C LEU A 193 -8.66 35.00 -6.38
N PRO A 194 -9.82 35.20 -5.73
CA PRO A 194 -10.28 36.50 -5.24
C PRO A 194 -9.55 36.91 -3.95
N LEU A 195 -8.22 37.01 -4.04
CA LEU A 195 -7.34 37.40 -2.94
C LEU A 195 -6.87 38.84 -3.11
N SER A 196 -6.53 39.50 -1.99
CA SER A 196 -5.85 40.80 -2.00
C SER A 196 -4.47 40.69 -2.69
N GLN A 197 -4.02 41.77 -3.33
CA GLN A 197 -2.78 41.77 -4.15
C GLN A 197 -1.56 41.23 -3.38
N GLY A 198 -1.40 41.56 -2.09
CA GLY A 198 -0.30 41.06 -1.26
C GLY A 198 -0.28 39.53 -1.07
N LEU A 199 -1.45 38.88 -1.13
CA LEU A 199 -1.56 37.42 -1.04
C LEU A 199 -1.36 36.70 -2.38
N ARG A 200 -1.31 37.44 -3.50
CA ARG A 200 -0.99 36.89 -4.85
C ARG A 200 0.50 36.81 -5.14
N ILE A 201 1.32 37.68 -4.52
CA ILE A 201 2.77 37.76 -4.80
C ILE A 201 3.54 36.62 -4.13
N PRO A 202 4.18 35.67 -4.83
CA PRO A 202 4.82 34.51 -4.21
C PRO A 202 5.84 34.88 -3.12
N LEU A 203 5.92 34.07 -2.05
CA LEU A 203 6.95 34.25 -1.03
C LEU A 203 8.33 33.93 -1.60
N THR A 204 9.36 34.66 -1.15
CA THR A 204 10.75 34.38 -1.53
C THR A 204 11.21 33.02 -1.00
N ARG A 205 12.22 32.43 -1.64
CA ARG A 205 12.81 31.15 -1.19
C ARG A 205 13.36 31.22 0.26
N LYS A 206 13.68 32.43 0.75
CA LYS A 206 14.16 32.70 2.11
C LYS A 206 13.06 32.77 3.17
N ALA A 207 11.78 32.74 2.79
CA ALA A 207 10.68 32.83 3.75
C ALA A 207 10.67 31.64 4.73
N THR A 208 10.45 31.90 6.01
CA THR A 208 10.43 30.86 7.05
C THR A 208 9.19 29.97 6.93
N ARG A 209 9.23 28.77 7.55
CA ARG A 209 8.06 27.87 7.64
C ARG A 209 6.85 28.57 8.27
N GLN A 210 7.08 29.34 9.32
CA GLN A 210 6.03 30.09 10.01
C GLN A 210 5.40 31.15 9.09
N MET A 211 6.20 31.90 8.32
CA MET A 211 5.68 32.86 7.34
C MET A 211 4.82 32.16 6.28
N ARG A 212 5.28 31.02 5.75
CA ARG A 212 4.52 30.22 4.76
C ARG A 212 3.22 29.68 5.36
N ALA A 213 3.23 29.25 6.61
CA ALA A 213 2.05 28.74 7.32
C ALA A 213 1.03 29.85 7.63
N THR A 214 1.49 31.01 8.09
CA THR A 214 0.64 32.18 8.33
C THR A 214 0.01 32.67 7.03
N ARG A 215 0.78 32.75 5.95
CA ARG A 215 0.24 33.10 4.63
C ARG A 215 -0.83 32.10 4.15
N ARG A 216 -0.57 30.79 4.27
CA ARG A 216 -1.57 29.77 3.92
C ARG A 216 -2.85 29.93 4.72
N ARG A 217 -2.76 30.18 6.02
CA ARG A 217 -3.92 30.49 6.87
C ARG A 217 -4.70 31.72 6.38
N SER A 218 -4.01 32.79 5.99
CA SER A 218 -4.67 33.98 5.43
C SER A 218 -5.38 33.68 4.12
N ILE A 219 -4.77 32.90 3.21
CA ILE A 219 -5.39 32.47 1.96
C ILE A 219 -6.66 31.65 2.25
N TYR A 220 -6.57 30.68 3.16
CA TYR A 220 -7.71 29.82 3.51
C TYR A 220 -8.88 30.62 4.08
N ARG A 221 -8.62 31.54 5.01
CA ARG A 221 -9.66 32.41 5.59
C ARG A 221 -10.35 33.27 4.52
N ASN A 222 -9.58 33.95 3.68
CA ASN A 222 -10.15 34.79 2.61
C ASN A 222 -10.98 33.96 1.63
N LEU A 223 -10.52 32.76 1.28
CA LEU A 223 -11.25 31.90 0.37
C LEU A 223 -12.53 31.34 1.00
N ILE A 224 -12.49 30.98 2.29
CA ILE A 224 -13.68 30.58 3.05
C ILE A 224 -14.70 31.71 3.07
N ASP A 225 -14.27 32.93 3.40
CA ASP A 225 -15.13 34.11 3.48
C ASP A 225 -15.73 34.49 2.10
N TRP A 226 -14.98 34.27 1.02
CA TRP A 226 -15.49 34.47 -0.32
C TRP A 226 -16.52 33.41 -0.72
N LEU A 227 -16.20 32.12 -0.50
CA LEU A 227 -17.09 31.01 -0.84
C LEU A 227 -18.38 31.01 0.00
N SER A 228 -18.31 31.46 1.26
CA SER A 228 -19.47 31.54 2.15
C SER A 228 -20.57 32.45 1.59
N GLY A 229 -20.20 33.51 0.87
CA GLY A 229 -21.14 34.44 0.23
C GLY A 229 -22.02 33.81 -0.86
N PHE A 230 -21.71 32.59 -1.31
CA PHE A 230 -22.48 31.88 -2.33
C PHE A 230 -23.47 30.85 -1.76
N GLY A 231 -23.39 30.54 -0.45
CA GLY A 231 -24.21 29.51 0.17
C GLY A 231 -23.98 28.14 -0.49
N GLN A 232 -25.06 27.41 -0.80
CA GLN A 232 -24.99 26.09 -1.42
C GLN A 232 -24.76 26.12 -2.95
N ARG A 233 -24.70 27.30 -3.58
CA ARG A 233 -24.58 27.45 -5.04
C ARG A 233 -23.14 27.29 -5.49
N VAL A 234 -22.75 26.09 -5.91
CA VAL A 234 -21.36 25.77 -6.30
C VAL A 234 -21.01 26.28 -7.71
N LEU A 235 -21.99 26.36 -8.62
CA LEU A 235 -21.74 26.79 -10.01
C LEU A 235 -21.38 28.28 -10.12
N ASP A 236 -21.97 29.13 -9.30
CA ASP A 236 -21.73 30.59 -9.28
C ASP A 236 -20.25 30.94 -9.05
N PRO A 237 -19.59 30.47 -7.97
CA PRO A 237 -18.17 30.74 -7.76
C PRO A 237 -17.30 30.09 -8.84
N VAL A 238 -17.68 28.92 -9.37
CA VAL A 238 -16.94 28.29 -10.50
C VAL A 238 -16.98 29.18 -11.74
N ASN A 239 -18.16 29.66 -12.15
CA ASN A 239 -18.29 30.53 -13.32
C ASN A 239 -17.51 31.83 -13.13
N ARG A 240 -17.60 32.48 -11.95
CA ARG A 240 -16.83 33.70 -11.64
C ARG A 240 -15.32 33.51 -11.70
N LEU A 241 -14.81 32.33 -11.34
CA LEU A 241 -13.38 32.02 -11.45
C LEU A 241 -12.97 31.79 -12.91
N VAL A 242 -13.80 31.05 -13.64
CA VAL A 242 -13.57 30.74 -15.06
C VAL A 242 -13.62 32.00 -15.92
N ASP A 243 -14.49 32.96 -15.62
CA ASP A 243 -14.60 34.23 -16.36
C ASP A 243 -13.34 35.10 -16.26
N ARG A 244 -12.51 34.88 -15.23
CA ARG A 244 -11.21 35.55 -15.07
C ARG A 244 -10.09 34.92 -15.89
N LEU A 245 -10.34 33.77 -16.53
CA LEU A 245 -9.40 33.09 -17.42
C LEU A 245 -9.59 33.51 -18.89
N PRO A 246 -8.55 33.39 -19.72
CA PRO A 246 -8.66 33.56 -21.17
C PRO A 246 -9.77 32.69 -21.76
N SER A 247 -10.54 33.21 -22.71
CA SER A 247 -11.71 32.53 -23.31
C SER A 247 -11.38 31.13 -23.84
N THR A 248 -10.18 30.97 -24.42
CA THR A 248 -9.66 29.70 -24.97
C THR A 248 -9.53 28.59 -23.94
N ASP A 249 -9.31 28.94 -22.67
CA ASP A 249 -9.02 27.99 -21.60
C ASP A 249 -10.25 27.66 -20.74
N ARG A 250 -11.29 28.52 -20.77
CA ARG A 250 -12.44 28.46 -19.86
C ARG A 250 -13.10 27.09 -19.78
N ALA A 251 -13.37 26.47 -20.92
CA ALA A 251 -14.01 25.15 -20.99
C ALA A 251 -13.16 24.07 -20.30
N ARG A 252 -11.85 24.05 -20.57
CA ARG A 252 -10.91 23.09 -20.00
C ARG A 252 -10.84 23.20 -18.48
N TYR A 253 -10.69 24.41 -17.94
CA TYR A 253 -10.60 24.62 -16.49
C TYR A 253 -11.92 24.34 -15.78
N LYS A 254 -13.07 24.68 -16.40
CA LYS A 254 -14.38 24.34 -15.87
C LYS A 254 -14.55 22.82 -15.76
N THR A 255 -14.21 22.08 -16.81
CA THR A 255 -14.24 20.60 -16.78
C THR A 255 -13.31 20.04 -15.71
N LEU A 256 -12.11 20.60 -15.54
CA LEU A 256 -11.18 20.17 -14.50
C LEU A 256 -11.73 20.40 -13.09
N LEU A 257 -12.32 21.58 -12.82
CA LEU A 257 -12.97 21.87 -11.54
C LEU A 257 -14.09 20.87 -11.27
N MET A 258 -15.03 20.70 -12.20
CA MET A 258 -16.14 19.77 -12.03
C MET A 258 -15.68 18.32 -11.83
N ALA A 259 -14.65 17.89 -12.55
CA ALA A 259 -14.06 16.56 -12.37
C ALA A 259 -13.44 16.38 -10.97
N SER A 260 -12.76 17.40 -10.44
CA SER A 260 -12.20 17.38 -9.08
C SER A 260 -13.29 17.34 -8.01
N LEU A 261 -14.36 18.12 -8.17
CA LEU A 261 -15.50 18.13 -7.24
C LEU A 261 -16.16 16.75 -7.16
N LYS A 262 -16.35 16.10 -8.31
CA LYS A 262 -16.94 14.76 -8.40
C LYS A 262 -16.16 13.69 -7.64
N ASN A 263 -14.86 13.86 -7.43
CA ASN A 263 -14.05 12.91 -6.66
C ASN A 263 -14.37 12.90 -5.15
N TYR A 264 -15.04 13.94 -4.64
CA TYR A 264 -15.50 14.02 -3.24
C TYR A 264 -16.94 13.56 -3.03
N GLU A 265 -17.64 13.15 -4.10
CA GLU A 265 -18.99 12.59 -4.00
C GLU A 265 -18.94 11.18 -3.39
N VAL A 266 -19.82 10.92 -2.43
CA VAL A 266 -19.95 9.62 -1.74
C VAL A 266 -21.32 9.01 -2.03
N CYS A 267 -21.34 7.68 -2.17
CA CYS A 267 -22.57 6.92 -2.40
C CYS A 267 -22.69 5.76 -1.39
N PRO A 268 -23.11 6.06 -0.14
CA PRO A 268 -23.14 5.08 0.95
C PRO A 268 -23.83 3.76 0.58
N THR A 269 -25.01 3.82 -0.04
CA THR A 269 -25.81 2.63 -0.39
C THR A 269 -25.15 1.76 -1.45
N SER A 270 -24.62 2.36 -2.53
CA SER A 270 -23.97 1.61 -3.62
C SER A 270 -22.65 0.97 -3.17
N THR A 271 -21.84 1.74 -2.42
CA THR A 271 -20.59 1.22 -1.84
C THR A 271 -20.88 0.09 -0.86
N ALA A 272 -21.88 0.23 0.01
CA ALA A 272 -22.26 -0.82 0.94
C ALA A 272 -22.72 -2.10 0.22
N ALA A 273 -23.58 -1.99 -0.79
CA ALA A 273 -24.01 -3.14 -1.59
C ALA A 273 -22.83 -3.91 -2.23
N THR A 274 -21.77 -3.18 -2.60
CA THR A 274 -20.60 -3.76 -3.28
C THR A 274 -19.55 -4.32 -2.31
N LEU A 275 -19.28 -3.62 -1.19
CA LEU A 275 -18.14 -3.93 -0.32
C LEU A 275 -18.53 -4.65 0.98
N LEU A 276 -19.73 -4.39 1.51
CA LEU A 276 -20.18 -4.97 2.77
C LEU A 276 -20.23 -6.51 2.76
N PRO A 277 -20.61 -7.19 1.66
CA PRO A 277 -20.56 -8.65 1.59
C PRO A 277 -19.18 -9.22 1.92
N PHE A 278 -18.09 -8.54 1.53
CA PHE A 278 -16.72 -8.98 1.78
C PHE A 278 -16.24 -8.70 3.21
N LEU A 279 -16.88 -7.76 3.91
CA LEU A 279 -16.58 -7.40 5.30
C LEU A 279 -17.32 -8.27 6.31
N LEU A 280 -18.48 -8.82 5.92
CA LEU A 280 -19.36 -9.62 6.76
C LEU A 280 -19.12 -11.14 6.63
N VAL A 281 -18.24 -11.61 5.72
CA VAL A 281 -17.87 -13.03 5.68
C VAL A 281 -17.05 -13.39 6.91
N SER A 282 -17.76 -13.69 7.98
CA SER A 282 -17.23 -14.49 9.07
C SER A 282 -17.28 -15.94 8.60
N ASP A 283 -16.13 -16.63 8.58
CA ASP A 283 -16.09 -18.10 8.64
C ASP A 283 -16.60 -18.57 10.02
N CYS A 284 -17.80 -18.13 10.41
CA CYS A 284 -18.47 -18.51 11.64
C CYS A 284 -19.89 -18.93 11.29
N GLU A 285 -20.17 -20.19 11.61
CA GLU A 285 -21.50 -20.70 11.95
C GLU A 285 -22.40 -19.59 12.56
N PRO A 286 -23.68 -19.52 12.16
CA PRO A 286 -24.59 -18.46 12.56
C PRO A 286 -24.92 -18.58 14.05
N SER A 287 -24.10 -17.97 14.89
CA SER A 287 -24.43 -17.71 16.29
C SER A 287 -24.59 -16.21 16.48
N ALA A 288 -25.86 -15.85 16.69
CA ALA A 288 -26.43 -14.55 16.99
C ALA A 288 -25.48 -13.53 17.65
N CYS A 289 -25.28 -12.39 16.98
CA CYS A 289 -25.35 -11.04 17.54
C CYS A 289 -25.04 -10.02 16.43
N ILE A 290 -25.96 -9.86 15.48
CA ILE A 290 -26.00 -8.67 14.63
C ILE A 290 -26.82 -7.64 15.40
N LEU A 291 -26.13 -6.72 16.09
CA LEU A 291 -26.77 -5.49 16.55
C LEU A 291 -27.09 -4.65 15.31
N ARG A 292 -28.34 -4.73 14.84
CA ARG A 292 -28.96 -3.64 14.08
C ARG A 292 -28.99 -2.44 15.02
N PRO A 293 -28.38 -1.29 14.71
CA PRO A 293 -28.61 -0.08 15.49
C PRO A 293 -30.09 0.28 15.33
N LYS A 294 -30.85 0.26 16.43
CA LYS A 294 -32.11 1.00 16.49
C LYS A 294 -31.76 2.48 16.38
N LEU A 295 -32.41 3.17 15.46
CA LEU A 295 -32.48 4.62 15.41
C LEU A 295 -33.35 5.06 16.58
N ASP A 296 -32.73 5.42 17.70
CA ASP A 296 -33.37 6.27 18.70
C ASP A 296 -32.75 7.66 18.55
N ILE A 297 -33.53 8.59 17.99
CA ILE A 297 -33.22 10.01 17.92
C ILE A 297 -33.59 10.58 19.28
N ASP A 298 -32.59 11.00 20.06
CA ASP A 298 -32.79 11.74 21.31
C ASP A 298 -32.52 13.23 21.03
N ASP A 299 -33.59 13.98 20.76
CA ASP A 299 -33.60 15.44 20.58
C ASP A 299 -33.54 16.16 21.93
N SER A 300 -32.44 15.99 22.67
CA SER A 300 -32.28 16.63 23.98
C SER A 300 -30.93 17.30 24.18
N PHE A 301 -30.45 18.06 23.18
CA PHE A 301 -29.33 18.99 23.36
C PHE A 301 -29.47 20.26 22.50
N LEU A 302 -30.66 20.87 22.52
CA LEU A 302 -30.86 22.26 22.13
C LEU A 302 -31.80 22.90 23.13
N ASN A 303 -31.25 23.55 24.16
CA ASN A 303 -31.76 24.81 24.72
C ASN A 303 -30.84 25.26 25.86
N GLY A 304 -30.07 26.31 25.59
CA GLY A 304 -29.38 27.12 26.59
C GLY A 304 -29.84 28.57 26.41
N ASP A 305 -30.65 29.00 27.37
CA ASP A 305 -30.82 30.35 27.91
C ASP A 305 -31.11 31.54 26.97
N SER A 306 -32.37 31.99 27.02
CA SER A 306 -32.70 33.41 26.89
C SER A 306 -33.86 33.78 27.82
N VAL A 307 -33.49 34.41 28.94
CA VAL A 307 -34.14 35.52 29.67
C VAL A 307 -35.62 35.82 29.35
N GLN A 308 -36.47 35.78 30.38
CA GLN A 308 -37.88 36.24 30.39
C GLN A 308 -38.00 37.74 30.05
N PRO A 309 -39.16 38.20 29.53
CA PRO A 309 -40.14 38.76 30.47
C PRO A 309 -41.63 38.51 30.13
N GLU A 310 -42.39 38.39 31.22
CA GLU A 310 -43.75 38.91 31.48
C GLU A 310 -44.97 38.50 30.63
N GLU A 311 -46.00 38.13 31.42
CA GLU A 311 -47.39 37.79 31.14
C GLU A 311 -48.16 38.90 30.42
N ILE A 312 -49.01 38.55 29.44
CA ILE A 312 -50.40 39.06 29.33
C ILE A 312 -51.29 37.97 28.70
N SER A 313 -52.49 37.85 29.29
CA SER A 313 -53.57 36.87 29.20
C SER A 313 -54.56 37.00 28.02
N THR A 314 -55.44 35.98 27.92
CA THR A 314 -56.80 35.91 27.29
C THR A 314 -56.88 35.70 25.76
N GLY A 315 -57.74 34.86 25.18
CA GLY A 315 -58.81 34.01 25.71
C GLY A 315 -59.50 33.17 24.61
N GLU A 316 -60.04 32.02 25.03
CA GLU A 316 -61.27 31.31 24.61
C GLU A 316 -61.83 31.43 23.17
N ASN A 317 -61.93 30.30 22.46
CA ASN A 317 -63.20 29.54 22.28
C ASN A 317 -63.12 28.53 21.12
N SER A 318 -63.50 27.27 21.40
CA SER A 318 -64.04 26.30 20.44
C SER A 318 -65.58 26.33 20.54
N PRO A 319 -66.38 25.88 19.55
CA PRO A 319 -66.66 24.44 19.42
C PRO A 319 -67.05 23.90 18.02
N GLN A 320 -66.77 22.60 17.84
CA GLN A 320 -67.51 21.51 17.17
C GLN A 320 -68.46 21.78 15.97
N GLY A 321 -68.27 20.97 14.90
CA GLY A 321 -69.39 20.34 14.19
C GLY A 321 -69.25 20.19 12.66
N GLY A 322 -69.30 18.94 12.17
CA GLY A 322 -69.88 18.61 10.86
C GLY A 322 -68.92 18.33 9.70
N THR A 323 -68.79 17.06 9.33
CA THR A 323 -68.39 16.60 7.98
C THR A 323 -69.39 17.11 6.94
N PRO A 324 -68.93 17.56 5.75
CA PRO A 324 -68.92 16.64 4.61
C PRO A 324 -67.74 16.86 3.63
N THR A 325 -67.43 15.78 2.90
CA THR A 325 -66.76 15.72 1.59
C THR A 325 -66.42 17.06 0.91
N ASP A 326 -65.13 17.36 0.76
CA ASP A 326 -64.63 18.38 -0.16
C ASP A 326 -63.46 17.87 -1.00
N THR A 327 -63.69 17.93 -2.32
CA THR A 327 -62.72 17.90 -3.41
C THR A 327 -61.62 18.93 -3.20
N LEU A 328 -60.40 18.45 -2.94
CA LEU A 328 -59.19 19.28 -2.89
C LEU A 328 -58.82 19.80 -4.28
N SER A 329 -59.05 21.09 -4.50
CA SER A 329 -58.32 21.88 -5.49
C SER A 329 -56.98 22.23 -4.86
N THR A 330 -55.91 21.56 -5.30
CA THR A 330 -54.54 21.81 -4.84
C THR A 330 -54.01 23.03 -5.57
N GLU A 331 -53.96 24.20 -4.91
CA GLU A 331 -53.11 25.30 -5.37
C GLU A 331 -51.66 25.02 -4.99
N GLN A 332 -50.86 24.79 -6.03
CA GLN A 332 -49.43 24.57 -5.98
C GLN A 332 -48.71 25.86 -5.56
N HIS A 333 -48.12 25.86 -4.36
CA HIS A 333 -46.94 26.68 -4.08
C HIS A 333 -45.69 25.79 -4.17
N CYS A 334 -45.10 25.75 -5.37
CA CYS A 334 -43.83 25.10 -5.65
C CYS A 334 -42.69 25.85 -4.92
N VAL A 335 -42.06 25.20 -3.94
CA VAL A 335 -40.70 25.54 -3.51
C VAL A 335 -39.74 24.75 -4.39
N ASP A 336 -39.41 25.35 -5.52
CA ASP A 336 -38.50 24.82 -6.52
C ASP A 336 -37.05 25.05 -6.05
N GLY A 337 -36.43 24.02 -5.46
CA GLY A 337 -35.08 24.08 -4.92
C GLY A 337 -34.39 22.74 -4.68
N SER A 338 -35.05 21.62 -5.04
CA SER A 338 -34.42 20.31 -5.05
C SER A 338 -33.70 20.10 -6.38
N PHE A 339 -32.38 19.99 -6.34
CA PHE A 339 -31.61 19.47 -7.47
C PHE A 339 -32.23 18.14 -7.93
N PRO A 340 -32.44 17.92 -9.25
CA PRO A 340 -32.35 16.58 -9.77
C PRO A 340 -30.91 16.15 -9.53
N VAL A 341 -30.72 15.21 -8.60
CA VAL A 341 -29.48 14.46 -8.51
C VAL A 341 -29.35 13.77 -9.85
N VAL A 342 -28.60 14.37 -10.78
CA VAL A 342 -28.12 13.67 -11.95
C VAL A 342 -27.15 12.64 -11.39
N TYR A 343 -27.68 11.45 -11.09
CA TYR A 343 -26.87 10.25 -10.93
C TYR A 343 -26.09 10.13 -12.24
N GLY A 344 -24.86 10.65 -12.25
CA GLY A 344 -23.94 10.36 -13.34
C GLY A 344 -23.89 8.85 -13.43
N SER A 345 -24.11 8.32 -14.63
CA SER A 345 -24.03 6.88 -14.92
C SER A 345 -22.90 6.24 -14.10
N PRO A 346 -23.17 5.14 -13.36
CA PRO A 346 -22.13 4.45 -12.59
C PRO A 346 -20.93 4.24 -13.50
N ARG A 347 -19.76 4.74 -13.11
CA ARG A 347 -18.53 4.51 -13.88
C ARG A 347 -18.38 2.99 -14.02
N SER A 348 -18.20 2.49 -15.24
CA SER A 348 -18.10 1.05 -15.49
C SER A 348 -17.02 0.41 -14.61
N SER A 349 -17.40 -0.68 -13.94
CA SER A 349 -16.49 -1.41 -13.07
C SER A 349 -15.41 -2.07 -13.91
N VAL A 350 -14.16 -1.99 -13.47
CA VAL A 350 -13.03 -2.73 -14.08
C VAL A 350 -13.19 -4.23 -13.90
N MET A 351 -13.88 -4.62 -12.83
CA MET A 351 -14.07 -6.00 -12.45
C MET A 351 -15.26 -6.65 -13.18
N CYS A 352 -15.92 -5.95 -14.11
CA CYS A 352 -17.15 -6.45 -14.75
C CYS A 352 -16.94 -7.74 -15.56
N HIS A 353 -15.74 -7.97 -16.06
CA HIS A 353 -15.37 -9.18 -16.81
C HIS A 353 -14.63 -10.21 -15.95
N TRP A 354 -14.40 -9.94 -14.67
CA TRP A 354 -13.64 -10.85 -13.81
C TRP A 354 -14.54 -11.97 -13.29
N PRO A 355 -14.05 -13.22 -13.24
CA PRO A 355 -14.72 -14.28 -12.50
C PRO A 355 -14.97 -13.89 -11.05
N HIS A 356 -16.09 -14.32 -10.46
CA HIS A 356 -16.45 -13.98 -9.09
C HIS A 356 -15.36 -14.37 -8.08
N SER A 357 -14.70 -15.51 -8.27
CA SER A 357 -13.57 -15.97 -7.45
C SER A 357 -12.35 -15.03 -7.51
N LEU A 358 -12.10 -14.41 -8.67
CA LEU A 358 -11.07 -13.39 -8.84
C LEU A 358 -11.44 -12.11 -8.10
N VAL A 359 -12.69 -11.64 -8.24
CA VAL A 359 -13.19 -10.50 -7.46
C VAL A 359 -13.05 -10.77 -5.96
N GLN A 360 -13.44 -11.96 -5.49
CA GLN A 360 -13.34 -12.32 -4.07
C GLN A 360 -11.91 -12.32 -3.56
N SER A 361 -10.98 -12.95 -4.28
CA SER A 361 -9.55 -12.99 -3.92
C SER A 361 -8.95 -11.59 -3.92
N PHE A 362 -9.36 -10.77 -4.88
CA PHE A 362 -8.94 -9.38 -4.99
C PHE A 362 -9.43 -8.55 -3.78
N ARG A 363 -10.74 -8.60 -3.49
CA ARG A 363 -11.35 -7.89 -2.37
C ARG A 363 -10.79 -8.30 -1.01
N ARG A 364 -10.25 -9.51 -0.88
CA ARG A 364 -9.62 -10.03 0.36
C ARG A 364 -8.13 -9.73 0.49
N PHE A 365 -7.54 -9.00 -0.47
CA PHE A 365 -6.09 -8.73 -0.55
C PHE A 365 -5.26 -10.03 -0.67
N ASP A 366 -5.79 -11.07 -1.34
CA ASP A 366 -4.98 -12.24 -1.71
C ASP A 366 -4.13 -11.98 -2.97
N LEU A 367 -4.41 -10.87 -3.65
CA LEU A 367 -3.71 -10.42 -4.85
C LEU A 367 -3.10 -9.04 -4.60
N LEU A 368 -1.85 -8.81 -5.02
CA LEU A 368 -1.19 -7.53 -4.83
C LEU A 368 -1.77 -6.46 -5.78
N PRO A 369 -2.48 -5.43 -5.30
CA PRO A 369 -3.20 -4.50 -6.15
C PRO A 369 -2.29 -3.72 -7.12
N THR A 370 -1.06 -3.42 -6.73
CA THR A 370 -0.08 -2.69 -7.56
C THR A 370 0.24 -3.40 -8.88
N LEU A 371 0.08 -4.72 -8.97
CA LEU A 371 0.30 -5.46 -10.23
C LEU A 371 -0.90 -5.32 -11.19
N PHE A 372 -2.10 -5.10 -10.66
CA PHE A 372 -3.29 -4.85 -11.48
C PHE A 372 -3.24 -3.45 -12.10
N ASP A 373 -2.60 -2.48 -11.42
CA ASP A 373 -2.37 -1.14 -11.97
C ASP A 373 -1.55 -1.14 -13.27
N ALA A 374 -0.72 -2.15 -13.51
CA ALA A 374 0.06 -2.23 -14.74
C ALA A 374 -0.84 -2.46 -15.98
N VAL A 375 -1.92 -3.23 -15.81
CA VAL A 375 -2.83 -3.64 -16.89
C VAL A 375 -4.00 -2.67 -16.98
N TYR A 376 -4.60 -2.36 -15.84
CA TYR A 376 -5.88 -1.65 -15.81
C TYR A 376 -5.73 -0.13 -15.67
N SER A 377 -4.60 0.34 -15.10
CA SER A 377 -4.27 1.77 -14.91
C SER A 377 -3.23 2.25 -15.94
N GLU A 378 -2.76 3.50 -15.86
CA GLU A 378 -1.74 4.06 -16.78
C GLU A 378 -0.31 3.55 -16.53
N GLY A 379 -0.15 2.55 -15.67
CA GLY A 379 1.10 1.90 -15.33
C GLY A 379 1.30 1.71 -13.83
N ALA A 380 2.11 0.72 -13.47
CA ALA A 380 2.43 0.40 -12.08
C ALA A 380 3.69 1.15 -11.62
N VAL A 381 3.66 1.76 -10.43
CA VAL A 381 4.86 2.36 -9.83
C VAL A 381 5.49 1.37 -8.85
N LEU A 382 6.65 0.84 -9.21
CA LEU A 382 7.44 -0.03 -8.35
C LEU A 382 8.28 0.84 -7.42
N ASN A 383 7.77 1.06 -6.21
CA ASN A 383 8.36 1.97 -5.23
C ASN A 383 9.78 1.57 -4.85
N CYS A 384 10.74 2.49 -5.03
CA CYS A 384 12.13 2.30 -4.61
C CYS A 384 12.18 1.92 -3.12
N ALA A 385 12.80 0.79 -2.80
CA ALA A 385 13.05 0.35 -1.44
C ALA A 385 14.50 0.62 -1.06
N VAL A 386 14.90 0.27 0.17
CA VAL A 386 16.33 0.27 0.52
C VAL A 386 17.01 -0.79 -0.33
N GLU A 387 17.87 -0.34 -1.24
CA GLU A 387 18.55 -1.19 -2.21
C GLU A 387 19.94 -0.64 -2.52
N ASP A 388 20.83 -1.49 -3.01
CA ASP A 388 22.14 -1.08 -3.49
C ASP A 388 22.00 -0.30 -4.80
N LEU A 389 22.27 1.00 -4.74
CA LEU A 389 22.18 1.91 -5.88
C LEU A 389 23.36 1.78 -6.85
N ALA A 390 24.45 1.09 -6.46
CA ALA A 390 25.54 0.75 -7.36
C ALA A 390 25.11 -0.36 -8.34
N GLN A 391 24.16 -1.21 -7.95
CA GLN A 391 23.54 -2.15 -8.88
C GLN A 391 22.67 -1.38 -9.88
N GLY A 392 22.92 -1.62 -11.18
CA GLY A 392 22.25 -0.92 -12.26
C GLY A 392 20.74 -1.17 -12.33
N SER A 393 20.31 -2.38 -11.94
CA SER A 393 18.92 -2.83 -11.92
C SER A 393 18.28 -2.72 -10.55
N SER A 394 16.95 -2.55 -10.52
CA SER A 394 16.15 -2.46 -9.30
C SER A 394 15.95 -3.83 -8.65
N ILE A 395 15.67 -3.86 -7.34
CA ILE A 395 15.27 -5.09 -6.64
C ILE A 395 14.06 -5.80 -7.27
N TYR A 396 13.22 -5.11 -8.06
CA TYR A 396 12.08 -5.71 -8.72
C TYR A 396 12.44 -6.41 -10.03
N SER A 397 13.62 -6.13 -10.61
CA SER A 397 13.99 -6.64 -11.92
C SER A 397 14.05 -8.17 -11.97
N CYS A 398 14.38 -8.83 -10.85
CA CYS A 398 14.43 -10.30 -10.76
C CYS A 398 13.08 -10.99 -10.90
N ALA A 399 11.99 -10.32 -10.56
CA ALA A 399 10.65 -10.91 -10.64
C ALA A 399 9.89 -10.51 -11.91
N THR A 400 10.55 -9.85 -12.87
CA THR A 400 9.92 -9.39 -14.12
C THR A 400 9.25 -10.52 -14.90
N PRO A 401 9.88 -11.70 -15.08
CA PRO A 401 9.23 -12.80 -15.80
C PRO A 401 7.93 -13.28 -15.14
N VAL A 402 7.92 -13.37 -13.80
CA VAL A 402 6.70 -13.74 -13.05
C VAL A 402 5.62 -12.68 -13.21
N ARG A 403 5.98 -11.39 -13.19
CA ARG A 403 5.01 -10.30 -13.45
C ARG A 403 4.45 -10.34 -14.87
N GLN A 404 5.25 -10.70 -15.88
CA GLN A 404 4.77 -10.88 -17.25
C GLN A 404 3.69 -11.97 -17.34
N LEU A 405 3.85 -13.08 -16.62
CA LEU A 405 2.81 -14.12 -16.55
C LEU A 405 1.52 -13.59 -15.90
N ILE A 406 1.63 -12.83 -14.81
CA ILE A 406 0.49 -12.19 -14.15
C ILE A 406 -0.23 -11.25 -15.12
N TYR A 407 0.51 -10.36 -15.80
CA TYR A 407 -0.07 -9.43 -16.76
C TYR A 407 -0.70 -10.16 -17.94
N GLY A 408 -0.08 -11.24 -18.42
CA GLY A 408 -0.60 -12.05 -19.51
C GLY A 408 -1.92 -12.70 -19.14
N LEU A 409 -2.01 -13.30 -17.95
CA LEU A 409 -3.25 -13.88 -17.43
C LEU A 409 -4.36 -12.83 -17.31
N LEU A 410 -4.05 -11.63 -16.78
CA LEU A 410 -5.05 -10.55 -16.66
C LEU A 410 -5.52 -10.05 -18.03
N LEU A 411 -4.61 -9.88 -18.98
CA LEU A 411 -4.96 -9.49 -20.35
C LEU A 411 -5.76 -10.56 -21.08
N GLY A 412 -5.55 -11.84 -20.76
CA GLY A 412 -6.33 -12.96 -21.29
C GLY A 412 -7.77 -13.02 -20.79
N LEU A 413 -8.13 -12.26 -19.75
CA LEU A 413 -9.51 -12.11 -19.28
C LEU A 413 -10.30 -11.06 -20.06
N GLU A 414 -9.62 -10.17 -20.79
CA GLU A 414 -10.28 -9.12 -21.54
C GLU A 414 -10.91 -9.70 -22.82
N PRO A 415 -12.13 -9.28 -23.18
CA PRO A 415 -12.75 -9.74 -24.42
C PRO A 415 -11.88 -9.31 -25.61
N THR A 416 -11.48 -10.26 -26.44
CA THR A 416 -10.84 -9.94 -27.71
C THR A 416 -11.87 -9.24 -28.59
N ASP A 417 -11.48 -8.13 -29.25
CA ASP A 417 -12.34 -7.33 -30.15
C ASP A 417 -12.98 -8.13 -31.31
N ALA A 418 -12.72 -9.44 -31.42
CA ALA A 418 -13.34 -10.36 -32.37
C ALA A 418 -14.72 -10.90 -31.92
N GLY A 419 -15.14 -10.68 -30.67
CA GLY A 419 -16.33 -11.31 -30.07
C GLY A 419 -17.48 -10.36 -29.73
N LYS A 420 -17.76 -9.33 -30.54
CA LYS A 420 -19.00 -8.54 -30.34
C LYS A 420 -20.28 -9.29 -30.74
N ASP A 421 -20.16 -10.46 -31.34
CA ASP A 421 -21.29 -11.36 -31.63
C ASP A 421 -20.92 -12.81 -31.28
N SER A 422 -20.94 -13.20 -30.01
CA SER A 422 -21.45 -14.52 -29.64
C SER A 422 -21.73 -14.64 -28.15
N VAL A 423 -22.98 -15.03 -27.92
CA VAL A 423 -23.54 -15.49 -26.66
C VAL A 423 -22.79 -16.74 -26.17
N LEU A 424 -22.72 -16.86 -24.85
CA LEU A 424 -22.36 -18.04 -24.06
C LEU A 424 -22.61 -19.41 -24.74
N ASN A 425 -21.68 -20.32 -24.45
CA ASN A 425 -21.75 -21.79 -24.57
C ASN A 425 -21.64 -22.41 -25.97
N SER A 426 -20.46 -22.98 -26.26
CA SER A 426 -20.33 -24.41 -26.58
C SER A 426 -18.85 -24.78 -26.60
N GLY A 427 -18.49 -25.85 -25.90
CA GLY A 427 -17.15 -26.41 -25.96
C GLY A 427 -16.88 -26.97 -27.34
N GLU A 428 -16.05 -26.27 -28.12
CA GLU A 428 -15.34 -26.83 -29.26
C GLU A 428 -13.92 -26.27 -29.30
N SER A 429 -13.02 -27.14 -29.74
CA SER A 429 -11.57 -27.02 -29.69
C SER A 429 -11.04 -25.75 -30.35
N ILE A 430 -10.42 -24.85 -29.58
CA ILE A 430 -9.72 -23.67 -30.10
C ILE A 430 -8.28 -24.08 -30.46
N SER A 431 -8.13 -24.88 -31.51
CA SER A 431 -6.85 -24.98 -32.21
C SER A 431 -6.72 -23.76 -33.13
N SER A 432 -5.68 -22.95 -32.89
CA SER A 432 -5.28 -21.73 -33.61
C SER A 432 -5.99 -20.42 -33.22
N LEU A 433 -5.57 -19.82 -32.11
CA LEU A 433 -5.70 -18.36 -31.97
C LEU A 433 -4.80 -17.68 -33.02
N PRO A 434 -5.29 -16.68 -33.77
CA PRO A 434 -4.46 -15.82 -34.61
C PRO A 434 -3.41 -15.14 -33.71
N ALA A 435 -2.17 -14.97 -34.21
CA ALA A 435 -1.06 -14.36 -33.47
C ALA A 435 -1.52 -13.12 -32.68
N ALA A 436 -1.71 -13.27 -31.37
CA ALA A 436 -2.21 -12.22 -30.51
C ALA A 436 -1.24 -11.05 -30.59
N LYS A 437 -1.73 -9.88 -31.03
CA LYS A 437 -0.91 -8.68 -31.19
C LYS A 437 -0.20 -8.41 -29.86
N ALA A 438 1.13 -8.49 -29.85
CA ALA A 438 1.92 -8.29 -28.64
C ALA A 438 1.51 -6.97 -27.98
N THR A 439 1.06 -7.04 -26.74
CA THR A 439 0.68 -5.86 -25.95
C THR A 439 1.86 -5.48 -25.06
N SER A 440 1.84 -4.27 -24.51
CA SER A 440 2.84 -3.86 -23.53
C SER A 440 2.18 -3.13 -22.39
N VAL A 441 2.60 -3.46 -21.16
CA VAL A 441 2.25 -2.69 -19.97
C VAL A 441 3.40 -1.75 -19.60
N VAL A 442 3.11 -0.74 -18.78
CA VAL A 442 4.11 0.24 -18.35
C VAL A 442 4.40 0.09 -16.86
N GLU A 443 5.67 -0.11 -16.52
CA GLU A 443 6.17 -0.08 -15.14
C GLU A 443 7.08 1.13 -14.94
N TYR A 444 6.88 1.89 -13.86
CA TYR A 444 7.81 2.92 -13.43
C TYR A 444 8.70 2.35 -12.33
N SER A 445 9.98 2.19 -12.63
CA SER A 445 10.95 1.64 -11.69
C SER A 445 12.27 2.40 -11.73
N ARG A 446 13.14 2.11 -10.77
CA ARG A 446 14.48 2.70 -10.72
C ARG A 446 15.32 2.18 -11.88
N LYS A 447 15.97 3.12 -12.59
CA LYS A 447 17.01 2.83 -13.58
C LYS A 447 18.30 3.54 -13.18
N GLY A 448 19.35 2.75 -12.89
CA GLY A 448 20.60 3.27 -12.33
C GLY A 448 20.40 3.93 -10.95
N SER A 449 21.27 4.85 -10.58
CA SER A 449 21.24 5.49 -9.25
C SER A 449 20.40 6.77 -9.18
N TRP A 450 20.01 7.34 -10.32
CA TRP A 450 19.48 8.72 -10.37
C TRP A 450 18.02 8.87 -10.80
N GLN A 451 17.41 7.86 -11.40
CA GLN A 451 16.17 8.07 -12.17
C GLN A 451 15.11 7.02 -11.87
N ILE A 452 13.86 7.47 -11.79
CA ILE A 452 12.67 6.64 -11.96
C ILE A 452 12.23 6.82 -13.42
N LYS A 453 12.17 5.72 -14.18
CA LYS A 453 11.85 5.74 -15.61
C LYS A 453 10.72 4.75 -15.92
N PRO A 454 9.84 5.07 -16.88
CA PRO A 454 8.94 4.10 -17.44
C PRO A 454 9.72 3.04 -18.22
N ALA A 455 9.33 1.78 -18.07
CA ALA A 455 9.76 0.64 -18.85
C ALA A 455 8.50 0.01 -19.46
N ARG A 456 8.53 -0.19 -20.78
CA ARG A 456 7.50 -0.98 -21.47
C ARG A 456 7.85 -2.44 -21.33
N ILE A 457 7.00 -3.19 -20.66
CA ILE A 457 7.14 -4.63 -20.49
C ILE A 457 6.27 -5.29 -21.56
N PRO A 458 6.85 -5.99 -22.54
CA PRO A 458 6.08 -6.75 -23.52
C PRO A 458 5.38 -7.92 -22.83
N VAL A 459 4.12 -8.12 -23.18
CA VAL A 459 3.24 -9.13 -22.59
C VAL A 459 2.34 -9.72 -23.68
N GLN A 460 2.14 -11.03 -23.62
CA GLN A 460 1.16 -11.73 -24.43
C GLN A 460 -0.02 -12.14 -23.55
N PRO A 461 -1.27 -12.01 -24.03
CA PRO A 461 -2.43 -12.56 -23.33
C PRO A 461 -2.26 -14.08 -23.13
N LEU A 462 -2.53 -14.56 -21.93
CA LEU A 462 -2.41 -15.97 -21.53
C LEU A 462 -3.77 -16.45 -21.00
N SER A 463 -4.10 -17.72 -21.27
CA SER A 463 -5.29 -18.36 -20.71
C SER A 463 -4.90 -19.61 -19.93
N LEU A 464 -5.40 -19.73 -18.70
CA LEU A 464 -5.28 -20.96 -17.91
C LEU A 464 -6.10 -22.12 -18.53
N PHE A 465 -7.14 -21.80 -19.31
CA PHE A 465 -8.00 -22.79 -19.97
C PHE A 465 -7.38 -23.41 -21.21
N ALA A 466 -6.21 -22.95 -21.64
CA ALA A 466 -5.45 -23.57 -22.74
C ALA A 466 -4.81 -24.92 -22.33
N PHE A 467 -4.86 -25.29 -21.05
CA PHE A 467 -4.31 -26.54 -20.52
C PHE A 467 -5.43 -27.56 -20.26
N ASP A 468 -5.26 -28.80 -20.71
CA ASP A 468 -6.25 -29.87 -20.55
C ASP A 468 -6.44 -30.26 -19.08
N SER A 469 -7.70 -30.39 -18.64
CA SER A 469 -8.05 -30.85 -17.27
C SER A 469 -8.29 -32.35 -17.14
N ALA A 470 -8.08 -33.13 -18.20
CA ALA A 470 -8.58 -34.50 -18.27
C ALA A 470 -7.91 -35.46 -17.26
N ALA A 471 -6.77 -35.09 -16.67
CA ALA A 471 -6.09 -35.89 -15.62
C ALA A 471 -5.30 -35.06 -14.58
N ASP A 472 -4.94 -33.81 -14.86
CA ASP A 472 -4.08 -32.98 -14.00
C ASP A 472 -4.66 -31.59 -13.74
N ASP A 473 -4.32 -31.03 -12.58
CA ASP A 473 -4.67 -29.66 -12.18
C ASP A 473 -3.97 -28.64 -13.10
N ARG A 474 -4.75 -27.83 -13.83
CA ARG A 474 -4.24 -26.92 -14.87
C ARG A 474 -3.26 -25.90 -14.31
N ARG A 475 -3.36 -25.57 -13.02
CA ARG A 475 -2.43 -24.65 -12.36
C ARG A 475 -1.01 -25.22 -12.35
N PHE A 476 -0.85 -26.52 -12.11
CA PHE A 476 0.47 -27.17 -12.14
C PHE A 476 0.98 -27.26 -13.57
N ALA A 477 0.13 -27.62 -14.54
CA ALA A 477 0.51 -27.61 -15.96
C ALA A 477 1.00 -26.22 -16.41
N PHE A 478 0.30 -25.16 -16.00
CA PHE A 478 0.72 -23.78 -16.25
C PHE A 478 2.11 -23.48 -15.65
N ILE A 479 2.34 -23.86 -14.39
CA ILE A 479 3.64 -23.66 -13.71
C ILE A 479 4.74 -24.47 -14.41
N HIS A 480 4.46 -25.71 -14.81
CA HIS A 480 5.41 -26.57 -15.51
C HIS A 480 5.81 -26.02 -16.87
N HIS A 481 4.83 -25.48 -17.59
CA HIS A 481 5.04 -24.91 -18.91
C HIS A 481 5.82 -23.59 -18.85
N HIS A 482 5.43 -22.66 -17.97
CA HIS A 482 5.98 -21.29 -17.98
C HIS A 482 7.12 -21.03 -17.00
N LEU A 483 7.30 -21.84 -15.96
CA LEU A 483 8.33 -21.63 -14.93
C LEU A 483 9.32 -22.79 -14.87
N THR A 484 8.86 -23.99 -14.56
CA THR A 484 9.74 -25.16 -14.37
C THR A 484 8.96 -26.46 -14.22
N THR A 485 9.40 -27.49 -14.93
CA THR A 485 8.84 -28.85 -14.84
C THR A 485 9.15 -29.54 -13.51
N GLY A 486 10.09 -29.02 -12.71
CA GLY A 486 10.49 -29.64 -11.43
C GLY A 486 9.55 -29.37 -10.25
N TYR A 487 8.43 -28.67 -10.47
CA TYR A 487 7.55 -28.21 -9.39
C TYR A 487 6.45 -29.25 -9.06
N HIS A 488 6.68 -30.09 -8.04
CA HIS A 488 5.74 -31.15 -7.65
C HIS A 488 5.44 -31.15 -6.13
N PRO A 489 4.45 -30.34 -5.67
CA PRO A 489 4.09 -30.28 -4.26
C PRO A 489 3.18 -31.46 -3.86
N SER A 490 3.76 -32.58 -3.41
CA SER A 490 3.02 -33.81 -3.07
C SER A 490 2.54 -33.92 -1.62
N SER A 491 3.16 -33.19 -0.70
CA SER A 491 2.81 -33.15 0.73
C SER A 491 2.94 -31.72 1.25
N LYS A 492 2.37 -31.40 2.42
CA LYS A 492 2.47 -30.05 3.00
C LYS A 492 3.91 -29.58 3.17
N THR A 493 4.79 -30.44 3.68
CA THR A 493 6.21 -30.13 3.85
C THR A 493 6.91 -29.97 2.50
N HIS A 494 6.57 -30.81 1.51
CA HIS A 494 7.07 -30.64 0.13
C HIS A 494 6.57 -29.33 -0.50
N ALA A 495 5.30 -28.97 -0.33
CA ALA A 495 4.72 -27.74 -0.86
C ALA A 495 5.46 -26.51 -0.31
N MET A 496 5.71 -26.48 1.01
CA MET A 496 6.51 -25.43 1.63
C MET A 496 7.93 -25.36 1.03
N LEU A 497 8.62 -26.51 0.88
CA LEU A 497 9.98 -26.55 0.35
C LEU A 497 10.03 -26.11 -1.11
N HIS A 498 9.08 -26.56 -1.92
CA HIS A 498 8.97 -26.17 -3.32
C HIS A 498 8.61 -24.70 -3.48
N GLY A 499 7.77 -24.12 -2.61
CA GLY A 499 7.48 -22.69 -2.59
C GLY A 499 8.73 -21.85 -2.28
N LEU A 500 9.53 -22.24 -1.29
CA LEU A 500 10.82 -21.60 -0.99
C LEU A 500 11.80 -21.73 -2.16
N ALA A 501 11.89 -22.93 -2.71
CA ALA A 501 12.80 -23.24 -3.80
C ALA A 501 12.43 -22.45 -5.07
N LEU A 502 11.14 -22.28 -5.37
CA LEU A 502 10.66 -21.46 -6.48
C LEU A 502 11.06 -19.98 -6.33
N ILE A 503 10.95 -19.40 -5.13
CA ILE A 503 11.38 -18.03 -4.87
C ILE A 503 12.88 -17.85 -5.15
N VAL A 504 13.70 -18.77 -4.62
CA VAL A 504 15.16 -18.71 -4.80
C VAL A 504 15.54 -18.99 -6.26
N ALA A 505 14.88 -19.92 -6.94
CA ALA A 505 15.12 -20.23 -8.34
C ALA A 505 14.82 -19.04 -9.26
N VAL A 506 13.67 -18.38 -9.09
CA VAL A 506 13.32 -17.16 -9.85
C VAL A 506 14.31 -16.04 -9.57
N TRP A 507 14.66 -15.82 -8.30
CA TRP A 507 15.65 -14.82 -7.92
C TRP A 507 17.03 -15.09 -8.55
N HIS A 508 17.48 -16.34 -8.51
CA HIS A 508 18.79 -16.74 -9.01
C HIS A 508 18.87 -16.72 -10.54
N ALA A 509 17.81 -17.13 -11.25
CA ALA A 509 17.74 -17.11 -12.72
C ALA A 509 18.04 -15.71 -13.29
N TYR A 510 17.64 -14.66 -12.58
CA TYR A 510 17.94 -13.28 -12.96
C TYR A 510 19.42 -12.89 -12.79
N ALA A 511 20.13 -13.47 -11.82
CA ALA A 511 21.49 -13.07 -11.47
C ALA A 511 22.57 -13.56 -12.47
N SER A 512 22.19 -14.24 -13.56
CA SER A 512 23.08 -14.76 -14.62
C SER A 512 24.24 -15.64 -14.15
N ASN A 513 24.24 -16.09 -12.90
CA ASN A 513 25.33 -16.88 -12.34
C ASN A 513 25.17 -18.37 -12.68
N SER A 514 26.19 -18.93 -13.32
CA SER A 514 26.28 -20.33 -13.72
C SER A 514 26.64 -21.29 -12.58
N SER A 515 26.94 -20.80 -11.36
CA SER A 515 27.42 -21.63 -10.24
C SER A 515 26.41 -22.72 -9.86
N THR A 516 26.89 -23.96 -9.81
CA THR A 516 26.12 -25.22 -9.72
C THR A 516 25.90 -25.76 -8.32
N ASP A 517 26.46 -25.11 -7.28
CA ASP A 517 26.38 -25.62 -5.91
C ASP A 517 25.69 -24.63 -4.96
N TRP A 518 24.45 -24.97 -4.57
CA TRP A 518 23.66 -24.18 -3.62
C TRP A 518 24.22 -24.19 -2.20
N SER A 519 25.01 -25.20 -1.82
CA SER A 519 25.65 -25.25 -0.50
C SER A 519 26.76 -24.20 -0.37
N SER A 520 27.27 -23.69 -1.48
CA SER A 520 28.21 -22.57 -1.53
C SER A 520 27.51 -21.20 -1.60
N CYS A 521 26.20 -21.15 -1.85
CA CYS A 521 25.45 -19.89 -1.95
C CYS A 521 24.99 -19.38 -0.58
N VAL A 522 25.77 -18.47 0.01
CA VAL A 522 25.51 -17.92 1.37
C VAL A 522 24.12 -17.28 1.50
N LEU A 523 23.63 -16.61 0.45
CA LEU A 523 22.30 -15.98 0.47
C LEU A 523 21.18 -17.03 0.52
N ALA A 524 21.29 -18.11 -0.27
CA ALA A 524 20.32 -19.20 -0.26
C ALA A 524 20.33 -19.94 1.09
N LEU A 525 21.52 -20.21 1.65
CA LEU A 525 21.66 -20.79 2.98
C LEU A 525 21.05 -19.91 4.08
N THR A 526 21.32 -18.60 4.05
CA THR A 526 20.77 -17.63 5.01
C THR A 526 19.25 -17.60 4.95
N PHE A 527 18.70 -17.50 3.74
CA PHE A 527 17.25 -17.49 3.51
C PHE A 527 16.60 -18.80 3.96
N GLY A 528 17.15 -19.94 3.53
CA GLY A 528 16.65 -21.27 3.87
C GLY A 528 16.68 -21.54 5.37
N ALA A 529 17.78 -21.21 6.06
CA ALA A 529 17.92 -21.42 7.50
C ALA A 529 16.86 -20.64 8.31
N ILE A 530 16.66 -19.35 7.99
CA ILE A 530 15.65 -18.52 8.66
C ILE A 530 14.23 -19.03 8.38
N ALA A 531 13.94 -19.40 7.12
CA ALA A 531 12.64 -19.91 6.71
C ALA A 531 12.29 -21.22 7.42
N ILE A 532 13.20 -22.19 7.40
CA ILE A 532 13.02 -23.52 7.99
C ILE A 532 12.92 -23.44 9.51
N ALA A 533 13.80 -22.68 10.17
CA ALA A 533 13.71 -22.50 11.61
C ALA A 533 12.39 -21.82 12.03
N SER A 534 11.93 -20.83 11.26
CA SER A 534 10.66 -20.17 11.49
C SER A 534 9.46 -21.09 11.26
N TRP A 535 9.54 -22.02 10.31
CA TRP A 535 8.53 -23.04 10.03
C TRP A 535 8.40 -24.04 11.18
N ILE A 536 9.51 -24.67 11.58
CA ILE A 536 9.56 -25.60 12.73
C ILE A 536 9.06 -24.91 14.00
N GLY A 537 9.46 -23.65 14.21
CA GLY A 537 9.02 -22.87 15.37
C GLY A 537 7.53 -22.47 15.35
N ALA A 538 6.88 -22.42 14.18
CA ALA A 538 5.48 -22.01 14.03
C ALA A 538 4.48 -23.13 14.36
N ASP A 539 4.87 -24.41 14.23
CA ASP A 539 4.00 -25.56 14.48
C ASP A 539 3.63 -25.73 15.98
N HIS A 540 4.42 -25.13 16.87
CA HIS A 540 4.12 -25.10 18.29
C HIS A 540 3.08 -24.01 18.60
N LYS A 541 1.82 -24.43 18.81
CA LYS A 541 0.57 -23.72 19.16
C LYS A 541 0.59 -22.63 20.25
N ARG A 542 1.74 -22.11 20.68
CA ARG A 542 1.79 -20.93 21.55
C ARG A 542 1.76 -19.69 20.67
N VAL A 543 0.70 -18.88 20.84
CA VAL A 543 0.77 -17.45 20.49
C VAL A 543 1.85 -16.84 21.38
N GLN A 544 3.12 -16.99 20.98
CA GLN A 544 4.18 -16.20 21.55
C GLN A 544 3.82 -14.76 21.23
N SER A 545 3.78 -13.92 22.27
CA SER A 545 3.65 -12.48 22.08
C SER A 545 4.65 -12.03 21.02
N MET A 546 4.19 -11.26 20.02
CA MET A 546 5.06 -10.71 18.96
C MET A 546 6.28 -9.98 19.56
N ARG A 547 6.12 -9.42 20.76
CA ARG A 547 7.21 -8.82 21.55
C ARG A 547 8.30 -9.83 21.92
N ARG A 548 7.93 -11.02 22.40
CA ARG A 548 8.89 -12.08 22.74
C ARG A 548 9.61 -12.59 21.49
N ARG A 549 8.89 -12.82 20.39
CA ARG A 549 9.50 -13.22 19.12
C ARG A 549 10.49 -12.16 18.62
N LYS A 550 10.12 -10.87 18.68
CA LYS A 550 11.03 -9.76 18.34
C LYS A 550 12.29 -9.77 19.21
N GLN A 551 12.14 -9.95 20.53
CA GLN A 551 13.28 -10.04 21.46
C GLN A 551 14.20 -11.22 21.12
N GLN A 552 13.64 -12.39 20.83
CA GLN A 552 14.41 -13.57 20.42
C GLN A 552 15.18 -13.34 19.12
N LEU A 553 14.54 -12.77 18.09
CA LEU A 553 15.19 -12.47 16.81
C LEU A 553 16.32 -11.44 16.97
N ASN A 554 16.12 -10.44 17.83
CA ASN A 554 17.17 -9.47 18.17
C ASN A 554 18.34 -10.16 18.89
N ALA A 555 18.07 -10.98 19.90
CA ALA A 555 19.11 -11.71 20.62
C ALA A 555 19.91 -12.66 19.70
N CYS A 556 19.25 -13.32 18.73
CA CYS A 556 19.94 -14.11 17.71
C CYS A 556 20.86 -13.23 16.84
N SER A 557 20.39 -12.04 16.44
CA SER A 557 21.18 -11.11 15.64
C SER A 557 22.41 -10.61 16.42
N ASP A 558 22.22 -10.22 17.69
CA ASP A 558 23.30 -9.79 18.60
C ASP A 558 24.35 -10.91 18.75
N TYR A 559 23.90 -12.14 18.90
CA TYR A 559 24.79 -13.30 19.00
C TYR A 559 25.60 -13.52 17.72
N PHE A 560 24.96 -13.55 16.55
CA PHE A 560 25.68 -13.75 15.28
C PHE A 560 26.65 -12.61 14.96
N GLU A 561 26.31 -11.37 15.32
CA GLU A 561 27.23 -10.24 15.23
C GLU A 561 28.44 -10.42 16.17
N SER A 562 28.24 -10.89 17.40
CA SER A 562 29.33 -11.14 18.36
C SER A 562 30.33 -12.20 17.89
N GLN A 563 29.88 -13.19 17.11
CA GLN A 563 30.72 -14.27 16.57
C GLN A 563 31.63 -13.79 15.42
N ASN A 564 31.31 -12.66 14.77
CA ASN A 564 32.14 -12.09 13.71
C ASN A 564 33.33 -11.25 14.22
N GLY A 565 33.58 -11.23 15.53
CA GLY A 565 34.67 -10.48 16.17
C GLY A 565 34.31 -9.03 16.52
N LYS A 566 35.22 -8.33 17.22
CA LYS A 566 35.03 -6.94 17.74
C LYS A 566 34.89 -5.86 16.66
N THR A 567 35.03 -6.18 15.37
CA THR A 567 34.87 -5.22 14.29
C THR A 567 33.41 -5.08 13.91
N ALA A 568 32.83 -3.89 14.17
CA ALA A 568 31.47 -3.55 13.77
C ALA A 568 31.22 -3.92 12.30
N CYS A 569 30.14 -4.68 12.05
CA CYS A 569 29.80 -5.10 10.70
C CYS A 569 29.15 -3.92 9.98
N ARG A 570 29.89 -3.31 9.04
CA ARG A 570 29.36 -2.26 8.19
C ARG A 570 28.14 -2.76 7.39
N LEU A 571 27.15 -1.88 7.18
CA LEU A 571 25.97 -2.22 6.41
C LEU A 571 26.36 -2.62 4.97
N ARG A 572 26.08 -3.89 4.61
CA ARG A 572 26.41 -4.45 3.30
C ARG A 572 25.22 -4.27 2.37
N LEU A 573 25.23 -3.19 1.60
CA LEU A 573 24.10 -2.80 0.73
C LEU A 573 23.71 -3.89 -0.28
N HIS A 574 24.67 -4.66 -0.81
CA HIS A 574 24.36 -5.75 -1.73
C HIS A 574 23.53 -6.86 -1.08
N VAL A 575 23.70 -7.10 0.23
CA VAL A 575 22.90 -8.06 1.00
C VAL A 575 21.49 -7.53 1.20
N VAL A 576 21.36 -6.24 1.52
CA VAL A 576 20.06 -5.58 1.64
C VAL A 576 19.33 -5.58 0.29
N HIS A 577 20.06 -5.37 -0.81
CA HIS A 577 19.55 -5.47 -2.17
C HIS A 577 19.02 -6.89 -2.45
N ALA A 578 19.82 -7.93 -2.20
CA ALA A 578 19.40 -9.32 -2.40
C ALA A 578 18.20 -9.72 -1.51
N PHE A 579 18.15 -9.23 -0.27
CA PHE A 579 16.99 -9.39 0.60
C PHE A 579 15.73 -8.73 0.00
N GLY A 580 15.86 -7.51 -0.52
CA GLY A 580 14.79 -6.82 -1.25
C GLY A 580 14.36 -7.56 -2.52
N GLN A 581 15.28 -8.20 -3.23
CA GLN A 581 14.98 -9.04 -4.40
C GLN A 581 14.19 -10.30 -4.00
N LEU A 582 14.59 -11.00 -2.94
CA LEU A 582 13.81 -12.15 -2.43
C LEU A 582 12.40 -11.73 -2.01
N GLN A 583 12.26 -10.54 -1.41
CA GLN A 583 10.97 -9.96 -1.06
C GLN A 583 10.11 -9.63 -2.29
N SER A 584 10.70 -9.00 -3.33
CA SER A 584 9.98 -8.67 -4.56
C SER A 584 9.55 -9.93 -5.32
N THR A 585 10.41 -10.96 -5.35
CA THR A 585 10.10 -12.27 -5.92
C THR A 585 8.98 -12.97 -5.15
N TYR A 586 9.00 -12.95 -3.80
CA TYR A 586 7.90 -13.45 -3.00
C TYR A 586 6.57 -12.79 -3.38
N ALA A 587 6.55 -11.45 -3.48
CA ALA A 587 5.33 -10.71 -3.80
C ALA A 587 4.74 -11.13 -5.16
N ALA A 588 5.60 -11.30 -6.18
CA ALA A 588 5.19 -11.72 -7.51
C ALA A 588 4.70 -13.19 -7.51
N VAL A 589 5.46 -14.12 -6.92
CA VAL A 589 5.09 -15.54 -6.85
C VAL A 589 3.82 -15.76 -6.04
N PHE A 590 3.67 -15.05 -4.91
CA PHE A 590 2.45 -15.05 -4.10
C PHE A 590 1.23 -14.61 -4.91
N THR A 591 1.37 -13.52 -5.67
CA THR A 591 0.27 -12.98 -6.48
C THR A 591 -0.05 -13.90 -7.67
N LEU A 592 0.96 -14.49 -8.32
CA LEU A 592 0.75 -15.46 -9.39
C LEU A 592 0.01 -16.69 -8.89
N GLY A 593 0.46 -17.32 -7.79
CA GLY A 593 -0.20 -18.48 -7.20
C GLY A 593 -1.66 -18.17 -6.83
N SER A 594 -1.89 -17.03 -6.16
CA SER A 594 -3.25 -16.61 -5.78
C SER A 594 -4.13 -16.28 -6.98
N LEU A 595 -3.56 -15.79 -8.09
CA LEU A 595 -4.29 -15.54 -9.34
C LEU A 595 -4.68 -16.86 -10.01
N LEU A 596 -3.76 -17.81 -10.08
CA LEU A 596 -4.05 -19.16 -10.59
C LEU A 596 -5.12 -19.85 -9.74
N ASP A 597 -5.01 -19.78 -8.42
CA ASP A 597 -6.04 -20.28 -7.50
C ASP A 597 -7.38 -19.58 -7.70
N ALA A 598 -7.38 -18.27 -7.96
CA ALA A 598 -8.62 -17.55 -8.23
C ALA A 598 -9.28 -17.95 -9.56
N LEU A 599 -8.49 -18.27 -10.57
CA LEU A 599 -8.96 -18.66 -11.91
C LEU A 599 -9.30 -20.15 -12.05
N ALA A 600 -8.84 -20.99 -11.12
CA ALA A 600 -9.13 -22.41 -11.12
C ALA A 600 -10.62 -22.72 -10.86
N SER A 601 -11.05 -23.88 -11.35
CA SER A 601 -12.37 -24.44 -11.09
C SER A 601 -12.52 -24.92 -9.63
N ASP A 602 -13.76 -25.09 -9.19
CA ASP A 602 -14.04 -25.57 -7.83
C ASP A 602 -13.56 -27.01 -7.61
N GLU A 603 -13.57 -27.86 -8.65
CA GLU A 603 -13.03 -29.23 -8.57
C GLU A 603 -11.52 -29.25 -8.35
N GLU A 604 -10.76 -28.39 -9.03
CA GLU A 604 -9.32 -28.25 -8.81
C GLU A 604 -9.01 -27.78 -7.38
N LYS A 605 -9.82 -26.86 -6.83
CA LYS A 605 -9.67 -26.35 -5.46
C LYS A 605 -9.96 -27.39 -4.39
N LYS A 606 -10.87 -28.34 -4.64
CA LYS A 606 -11.17 -29.44 -3.71
C LYS A 606 -9.95 -30.34 -3.50
N HIS A 607 -9.19 -30.62 -4.56
CA HIS A 607 -8.00 -31.46 -4.49
C HIS A 607 -6.81 -30.70 -3.91
N THR A 608 -6.58 -29.48 -4.41
CA THR A 608 -5.49 -28.62 -3.95
C THR A 608 -6.01 -27.20 -3.72
N ASN A 609 -6.08 -26.77 -2.46
CA ASN A 609 -6.57 -25.42 -2.16
C ASN A 609 -5.64 -24.31 -2.67
N LYS A 610 -4.32 -24.55 -2.68
CA LYS A 610 -3.31 -23.61 -3.18
C LYS A 610 -2.28 -24.29 -4.06
N CYS A 611 -2.12 -23.84 -5.30
CA CYS A 611 -1.09 -24.39 -6.19
C CYS A 611 0.32 -23.96 -5.78
N ILE A 612 0.47 -22.80 -5.14
CA ILE A 612 1.75 -22.35 -4.55
C ILE A 612 1.56 -22.02 -3.07
N ASP A 613 1.95 -22.96 -2.20
CA ASP A 613 1.88 -22.75 -0.75
C ASP A 613 3.14 -22.05 -0.23
N LEU A 614 2.99 -20.76 0.08
CA LEU A 614 4.06 -19.93 0.62
C LEU A 614 3.91 -19.72 2.11
N ILE A 615 5.04 -19.80 2.82
CA ILE A 615 5.14 -19.40 4.22
C ILE A 615 4.70 -17.92 4.36
N PRO A 616 3.89 -17.57 5.39
CA PRO A 616 3.52 -16.17 5.66
C PRO A 616 4.73 -15.24 5.78
N VAL A 617 4.59 -14.00 5.30
CA VAL A 617 5.67 -12.99 5.26
C VAL A 617 6.31 -12.79 6.64
N SER A 618 5.50 -12.74 7.69
CA SER A 618 5.98 -12.53 9.08
C SER A 618 6.89 -13.65 9.60
N LEU A 619 6.83 -14.83 9.00
CA LEU A 619 7.70 -15.96 9.32
C LEU A 619 8.88 -16.06 8.36
N LEU A 620 8.67 -15.79 7.07
CA LEU A 620 9.69 -15.92 6.04
C LEU A 620 10.70 -14.75 6.03
N PHE A 621 10.22 -13.54 6.30
CA PHE A 621 11.03 -12.32 6.37
C PHE A 621 10.91 -11.67 7.76
N PRO A 622 11.31 -12.36 8.84
CA PRO A 622 11.01 -11.93 10.20
C PRO A 622 11.87 -10.74 10.66
N SER A 623 13.08 -10.55 10.10
CA SER A 623 13.97 -9.44 10.40
C SER A 623 15.08 -9.30 9.35
N GLY A 624 15.22 -8.10 8.77
CA GLY A 624 16.33 -7.78 7.87
C GLY A 624 17.69 -7.74 8.58
N ARG A 625 17.72 -7.36 9.86
CA ARG A 625 18.93 -7.39 10.70
C ARG A 625 19.39 -8.83 10.95
N LEU A 626 18.45 -9.74 11.25
CA LEU A 626 18.76 -11.15 11.42
C LEU A 626 19.34 -11.75 10.13
N PHE A 627 18.74 -11.41 8.99
CA PHE A 627 19.24 -11.84 7.69
C PHE A 627 20.66 -11.34 7.43
N HIS A 628 20.93 -10.05 7.68
CA HIS A 628 22.24 -9.43 7.46
C HIS A 628 23.33 -9.97 8.40
N SER A 629 23.01 -10.14 9.68
CA SER A 629 23.93 -10.70 10.69
C SER A 629 24.27 -12.16 10.42
N LEU A 630 23.27 -12.99 10.11
CA LEU A 630 23.49 -14.40 9.74
C LEU A 630 24.29 -14.53 8.44
N TYR A 631 23.97 -13.73 7.41
CA TYR A 631 24.77 -13.70 6.18
C TYR A 631 26.24 -13.36 6.48
N SER A 632 26.47 -12.36 7.34
CA SER A 632 27.80 -11.92 7.73
C SER A 632 28.58 -13.00 8.48
N LEU A 633 27.89 -13.81 9.29
CA LEU A 633 28.47 -14.99 9.94
C LEU A 633 28.84 -16.08 8.93
N LEU A 634 27.96 -16.42 7.99
CA LEU A 634 28.22 -17.51 7.06
C LEU A 634 29.27 -17.16 6.00
N VAL A 635 29.36 -15.90 5.59
CA VAL A 635 30.37 -15.44 4.63
C VAL A 635 31.77 -15.38 5.23
N SER A 636 31.90 -15.25 6.56
CA SER A 636 33.20 -15.31 7.25
C SER A 636 33.72 -16.74 7.41
N GLN A 637 32.88 -17.76 7.16
CA GLN A 637 33.26 -19.16 7.16
C GLN A 637 33.77 -19.61 5.78
N VAL A 638 34.72 -20.55 5.80
CA VAL A 638 35.16 -21.29 4.60
C VAL A 638 33.96 -22.10 4.05
N PRO A 639 33.77 -22.23 2.72
CA PRO A 639 32.60 -22.90 2.14
C PRO A 639 32.27 -24.28 2.73
N SER A 640 33.28 -25.13 2.94
CA SER A 640 33.12 -26.48 3.51
C SER A 640 32.58 -26.49 4.95
N SER A 641 32.86 -25.45 5.75
CA SER A 641 32.44 -25.35 7.15
C SER A 641 31.08 -24.69 7.35
N ARG A 642 30.44 -24.17 6.28
CA ARG A 642 29.16 -23.45 6.40
C ARG A 642 28.01 -24.33 6.89
N MET A 643 27.94 -25.57 6.39
CA MET A 643 26.93 -26.53 6.84
C MET A 643 27.13 -26.93 8.30
N GLU A 644 28.38 -27.11 8.72
CA GLU A 644 28.71 -27.37 10.12
C GLU A 644 28.34 -26.18 11.02
N CYS A 645 28.64 -24.94 10.60
CA CYS A 645 28.24 -23.72 11.30
C CYS A 645 26.70 -23.61 11.42
N LEU A 646 25.97 -23.97 10.36
CA LEU A 646 24.50 -23.99 10.39
C LEU A 646 23.98 -24.97 11.44
N GLN A 647 24.58 -26.17 11.50
CA GLN A 647 24.19 -27.23 12.42
C GLN A 647 24.56 -26.92 13.88
N SER A 648 25.78 -26.48 14.14
CA SER A 648 26.31 -26.33 15.51
C SER A 648 26.03 -24.97 16.13
N ILE A 649 25.84 -23.91 15.33
CA ILE A 649 25.70 -22.54 15.82
C ILE A 649 24.34 -21.94 15.47
N VAL A 650 23.94 -21.99 14.20
CA VAL A 650 22.80 -21.20 13.71
C VAL A 650 21.46 -21.81 14.13
N PHE A 651 21.19 -23.06 13.78
CA PHE A 651 19.90 -23.71 14.10
C PHE A 651 19.64 -23.85 15.61
N PRO A 652 20.60 -24.23 16.47
CA PRO A 652 20.39 -24.27 17.92
C PRO A 652 19.89 -22.92 18.47
N ARG A 653 20.44 -21.81 17.97
CA ARG A 653 20.05 -20.45 18.39
C ARG A 653 18.70 -20.03 17.83
N LEU A 654 18.47 -20.20 16.53
CA LEU A 654 17.20 -19.83 15.88
C LEU A 654 16.01 -20.61 16.46
N LEU A 655 16.19 -21.90 16.75
CA LEU A 655 15.14 -22.75 17.32
C LEU A 655 15.02 -22.61 18.84
N SER A 656 16.00 -21.97 19.50
CA SER A 656 16.09 -21.83 20.96
C SER A 656 15.84 -23.17 21.67
N SER A 657 16.50 -24.20 21.17
CA SER A 657 16.26 -25.59 21.52
C SER A 657 17.58 -26.33 21.60
N ASP A 658 17.87 -26.89 22.78
CA ASP A 658 18.98 -27.83 22.99
C ASP A 658 18.65 -29.25 22.50
N ASN A 659 17.42 -29.45 22.00
CA ASN A 659 17.01 -30.73 21.41
C ASN A 659 17.67 -30.95 20.05
N ASN A 660 18.69 -31.82 20.03
CA ASN A 660 19.38 -32.28 18.83
C ASN A 660 18.45 -32.78 17.72
N GLY A 661 17.27 -33.32 18.06
CA GLY A 661 16.29 -33.81 17.09
C GLY A 661 15.72 -32.71 16.18
N LYS A 662 15.40 -31.54 16.73
CA LYS A 662 14.88 -30.41 15.92
C LYS A 662 15.94 -29.78 15.03
N VAL A 663 17.18 -29.74 15.51
CA VAL A 663 18.33 -29.28 14.73
C VAL A 663 18.60 -30.23 13.57
N ALA A 664 18.57 -31.55 13.83
CA ALA A 664 18.71 -32.57 12.79
C ALA A 664 17.58 -32.49 11.75
N GLU A 665 16.33 -32.28 12.19
CA GLU A 665 15.19 -32.04 11.30
C GLU A 665 15.41 -30.81 10.42
N ALA A 666 15.85 -29.69 11.01
CA ALA A 666 16.10 -28.45 10.28
C ALA A 666 17.20 -28.61 9.20
N ILE A 667 18.28 -29.33 9.53
CA ILE A 667 19.34 -29.65 8.57
C ILE A 667 18.82 -30.57 7.46
N ALA A 668 18.04 -31.61 7.79
CA ALA A 668 17.45 -32.50 6.81
C ALA A 668 16.51 -31.74 5.85
N LEU A 669 15.70 -30.83 6.36
CA LEU A 669 14.84 -29.95 5.55
C LEU A 669 15.66 -29.00 4.68
N LEU A 670 16.78 -28.48 5.18
CA LEU A 670 17.65 -27.60 4.40
C LEU A 670 18.29 -28.37 3.24
N LEU A 671 18.81 -29.56 3.48
CA LEU A 671 19.35 -30.42 2.41
C LEU A 671 18.28 -30.76 1.36
N LYS A 672 17.05 -31.05 1.79
CA LYS A 672 15.92 -31.25 0.87
C LYS A 672 15.61 -29.98 0.06
N LEU A 673 15.66 -28.80 0.67
CA LEU A 673 15.50 -27.52 -0.04
C LEU A 673 16.55 -27.35 -1.14
N LEU A 674 17.83 -27.63 -0.84
CA LEU A 674 18.91 -27.55 -1.82
C LEU A 674 18.72 -28.56 -2.96
N ALA A 675 18.28 -29.78 -2.66
CA ALA A 675 17.96 -30.78 -3.69
C ALA A 675 16.77 -30.35 -4.57
N SER A 676 15.71 -29.78 -3.98
CA SER A 676 14.59 -29.21 -4.73
C SER A 676 15.02 -28.06 -5.64
N LEU A 677 15.98 -27.23 -5.22
CA LEU A 677 16.54 -26.16 -6.04
C LEU A 677 17.27 -26.70 -7.28
N ASP A 678 18.05 -27.78 -7.12
CA ASP A 678 18.69 -28.44 -8.26
C ASP A 678 17.68 -29.03 -9.24
N ASN A 679 16.61 -29.63 -8.74
CA ASN A 679 15.54 -30.17 -9.59
C ASN A 679 14.79 -29.07 -10.35
N LEU A 680 14.43 -27.98 -9.66
CA LEU A 680 13.76 -26.83 -10.30
C LEU A 680 14.67 -26.17 -11.34
N ARG A 681 15.97 -26.05 -11.06
CA ARG A 681 16.95 -25.52 -12.01
C ARG A 681 17.06 -26.41 -13.25
N LYS A 682 17.12 -27.74 -13.09
CA LYS A 682 17.16 -28.68 -14.22
C LYS A 682 15.89 -28.67 -15.04
N GLY A 683 14.74 -28.46 -14.39
CA GLY A 683 13.43 -28.35 -15.04
C GLY A 683 13.07 -26.97 -15.58
N CYS A 684 13.87 -25.93 -15.29
CA CYS A 684 13.69 -24.62 -15.88
C CYS A 684 13.99 -24.71 -17.38
N GLN A 685 12.98 -24.50 -18.22
CA GLN A 685 13.16 -24.42 -19.66
C GLN A 685 14.00 -23.18 -19.96
N SER A 686 15.26 -23.38 -20.30
CA SER A 686 16.27 -22.33 -20.51
C SER A 686 16.01 -21.43 -21.73
N ALA A 687 14.88 -21.59 -22.43
CA ALA A 687 14.57 -20.88 -23.66
C ALA A 687 13.61 -19.68 -23.46
N ASP A 688 12.49 -19.79 -22.72
CA ASP A 688 11.45 -18.73 -22.80
C ASP A 688 11.50 -17.64 -21.72
N ILE A 689 12.20 -17.85 -20.61
CA ILE A 689 12.34 -16.82 -19.57
C ILE A 689 13.31 -15.70 -20.02
N GLY A 690 14.22 -16.00 -20.97
CA GLY A 690 15.21 -15.06 -21.51
C GLY A 690 14.86 -14.44 -22.86
N HIS A 691 14.00 -15.07 -23.67
CA HIS A 691 13.77 -14.65 -25.07
C HIS A 691 12.86 -13.43 -25.25
N VAL A 692 12.24 -12.92 -24.18
CA VAL A 692 11.52 -11.64 -24.21
C VAL A 692 12.44 -10.43 -23.93
N THR A 693 13.72 -10.65 -23.63
CA THR A 693 14.70 -9.57 -23.36
C THR A 693 15.70 -9.27 -24.47
N SER A 694 15.61 -9.93 -25.63
CA SER A 694 16.53 -9.68 -26.76
C SER A 694 16.06 -8.54 -27.67
N GLY A 695 15.89 -7.35 -27.09
CA GLY A 695 16.04 -6.09 -27.81
C GLY A 695 17.46 -5.59 -27.58
N SER A 696 18.32 -5.76 -28.57
CA SER A 696 19.74 -5.38 -28.60
C SER A 696 20.02 -4.02 -27.92
N ILE A 697 20.61 -4.08 -26.72
CA ILE A 697 21.40 -2.97 -26.18
C ILE A 697 22.86 -3.41 -26.32
N LEU A 698 23.50 -2.95 -27.39
CA LEU A 698 24.96 -2.97 -27.52
C LEU A 698 25.56 -2.25 -26.30
N PHE A 699 26.22 -3.00 -25.43
CA PHE A 699 27.11 -2.45 -24.41
C PHE A 699 28.41 -2.05 -25.12
N PRO A 700 28.89 -0.80 -25.00
CA PRO A 700 30.29 -0.51 -25.30
C PRO A 700 31.16 -1.15 -24.21
N ASP A 701 32.22 -1.81 -24.64
CA ASP A 701 33.24 -2.42 -23.79
C ASP A 701 33.73 -1.48 -22.68
N HIS A 702 34.02 -2.09 -21.53
CA HIS A 702 34.68 -1.45 -20.39
C HIS A 702 35.88 -0.59 -20.84
N PRO A 703 36.01 0.68 -20.43
CA PRO A 703 37.26 1.38 -20.59
C PRO A 703 38.30 0.76 -19.63
N LYS A 704 39.37 0.22 -20.23
CA LYS A 704 40.61 -0.15 -19.54
C LYS A 704 41.11 1.02 -18.67
N PRO A 705 41.82 0.75 -17.56
CA PRO A 705 42.39 1.80 -16.73
C PRO A 705 43.37 2.66 -17.55
N PRO A 706 43.38 3.99 -17.38
CA PRO A 706 44.17 4.87 -18.23
C PRO A 706 45.66 4.63 -18.02
N SER A 707 46.33 4.25 -19.10
CA SER A 707 47.78 4.32 -19.26
C SER A 707 48.23 5.79 -19.24
N GLN A 708 49.38 6.01 -18.60
CA GLN A 708 50.09 7.29 -18.56
C GLN A 708 50.34 7.82 -19.97
N LEU A 709 49.99 9.08 -20.23
CA LEU A 709 50.38 9.84 -21.42
C LEU A 709 50.33 11.36 -21.09
N PRO A 710 51.02 12.23 -21.85
CA PRO A 710 52.16 12.98 -21.35
C PRO A 710 51.84 14.44 -21.02
N LYS A 711 52.75 15.03 -20.23
CA LYS A 711 52.72 16.42 -19.74
C LYS A 711 52.58 17.41 -20.90
N SER A 712 51.48 18.16 -20.97
CA SER A 712 51.40 19.42 -21.70
C SER A 712 51.40 20.59 -20.72
N LYS A 713 52.30 21.54 -20.98
CA LYS A 713 52.51 22.76 -20.20
C LYS A 713 51.35 23.73 -20.43
N THR A 714 50.71 24.21 -19.36
CA THR A 714 49.90 25.43 -19.43
C THR A 714 50.06 26.29 -18.16
N VAL A 715 50.81 27.37 -18.38
CA VAL A 715 50.89 28.69 -17.74
C VAL A 715 50.10 28.94 -16.45
N ASN A 716 50.87 29.34 -15.43
CA ASN A 716 50.46 29.82 -14.10
C ASN A 716 49.57 31.06 -14.13
N LYS A 717 48.50 31.06 -13.31
CA LYS A 717 47.91 32.27 -12.70
C LYS A 717 47.74 32.07 -11.19
N PRO A 718 48.01 33.07 -10.34
CA PRO A 718 48.22 32.86 -8.92
C PRO A 718 46.91 32.73 -8.12
N ARG A 719 46.94 31.80 -7.17
CA ARG A 719 45.92 31.56 -6.12
C ARG A 719 45.78 32.78 -5.20
N LYS A 720 44.56 33.26 -4.99
CA LYS A 720 44.20 34.03 -3.78
C LYS A 720 43.94 33.08 -2.61
N SER A 721 44.53 33.41 -1.47
CA SER A 721 44.56 32.62 -0.25
C SER A 721 43.17 32.48 0.39
N ARG A 722 42.94 31.29 0.96
CA ARG A 722 41.71 30.86 1.61
C ARG A 722 41.96 30.96 3.12
N THR A 723 41.25 31.86 3.81
CA THR A 723 41.27 31.88 5.28
C THR A 723 40.48 30.68 5.80
N SER A 724 41.13 29.85 6.61
CA SER A 724 40.56 28.67 7.23
C SER A 724 39.66 29.06 8.40
N LYS A 725 38.34 28.80 8.29
CA LYS A 725 37.48 28.76 9.46
C LYS A 725 37.65 27.40 10.13
N LYS A 726 38.26 27.39 11.32
CA LYS A 726 38.32 26.24 12.24
C LYS A 726 36.91 25.64 12.39
N THR A 727 36.77 24.36 12.03
CA THR A 727 35.55 23.58 12.24
C THR A 727 35.41 23.31 13.73
N VAL A 728 34.48 24.00 14.39
CA VAL A 728 34.12 23.72 15.78
C VAL A 728 33.45 22.35 15.82
N ILE A 729 34.04 21.42 16.57
CA ILE A 729 33.46 20.09 16.83
C ILE A 729 32.19 20.31 17.68
N ARG A 730 31.03 20.10 17.06
CA ARG A 730 29.73 20.22 17.74
C ARG A 730 29.50 18.99 18.61
N SER A 731 28.93 19.20 19.80
CA SER A 731 28.53 18.11 20.70
C SER A 731 27.38 17.29 20.09
N MET A 732 27.18 16.05 20.57
CA MET A 732 26.12 15.16 20.06
C MET A 732 24.72 15.75 20.21
N ALA A 733 24.45 16.54 21.26
CA ALA A 733 23.20 17.27 21.43
C ALA A 733 23.01 18.33 20.32
N GLN A 734 24.06 19.09 20.02
CA GLN A 734 24.02 20.10 18.96
C GLN A 734 23.92 19.48 17.55
N ILE A 735 24.40 18.25 17.37
CA ILE A 735 24.21 17.50 16.12
C ILE A 735 22.78 16.97 16.04
N ALA A 736 22.21 16.47 17.14
CA ALA A 736 20.82 16.03 17.19
C ALA A 736 19.85 17.18 16.91
N ASP A 737 20.05 18.34 17.53
CA ASP A 737 19.26 19.55 17.30
C ASP A 737 19.40 20.06 15.85
N GLU A 738 20.61 19.94 15.28
CA GLU A 738 20.86 20.32 13.88
C GLU A 738 20.21 19.34 12.90
N VAL A 739 20.19 18.05 13.22
CA VAL A 739 19.51 17.02 12.42
C VAL A 739 17.99 17.21 12.51
N GLU A 740 17.44 17.44 13.70
CA GLU A 740 16.02 17.75 13.88
C GLU A 740 15.64 19.04 13.14
N ARG A 741 16.47 20.09 13.23
CA ARG A 741 16.31 21.31 12.44
C ARG A 741 16.32 21.03 10.93
N ILE A 742 17.27 20.23 10.45
CA ILE A 742 17.36 19.86 9.02
C ILE A 742 16.17 18.99 8.59
N MET A 743 15.67 18.10 9.45
CA MET A 743 14.48 17.27 9.19
C MET A 743 13.22 18.14 9.13
N LEU A 744 13.08 19.11 10.04
CA LEU A 744 12.00 20.11 10.03
C LEU A 744 12.08 21.06 8.83
N GLU A 745 13.29 21.43 8.40
CA GLU A 745 13.55 22.29 7.23
C GLU A 745 13.23 21.60 5.90
N ASN A 746 13.37 20.28 5.83
CA ASN A 746 13.07 19.47 4.65
C ASN A 746 11.69 18.79 4.69
N GLY A 747 10.88 19.04 5.73
CA GLY A 747 9.53 18.45 5.86
C GLY A 747 9.55 16.93 6.04
N LEU A 748 10.59 16.40 6.70
CA LEU A 748 10.82 14.96 6.91
C LEU A 748 10.47 14.49 8.33
N SER A 749 9.84 15.34 9.13
CA SER A 749 9.26 14.99 10.43
C SER A 749 7.89 15.66 10.57
N ASP A 750 6.90 14.93 11.09
CA ASP A 750 5.58 15.46 11.46
C ASP A 750 5.68 16.53 12.56
#